data_AF-A0A954XFE0-F1
#
_entry.id   AF-A0A954XFE0-F1
#
_cell.length_a   1.000
_cell.length_b   1.000
_cell.length_c   1.000
_cell.angle_alpha   90.00
_cell.angle_beta   90.00
_cell.angle_gamma   90.00
#
_symmetry.space_group_name_H-M   'P 1'
#
loop_
_entity.id
_entity.type
_entity.pdbx_description
1 polymer ?
#
loop_
_entity_poly.entity_id
_entity_poly.type
_entity_poly.pdbx_seq_one_letter_code
_entity_poly.pdbx_strand_id
1 'polypeptide(L)'
;MAVDFGTEDAANGIPFGEFTWSDAGRVYSQNTSYRERLKVTLTQGQTVNFRCRMHTGSYTWSSEYQGTLTTDNTGQYPYYVRFTINGYEFKSEWTRGNCCTSWGDDWVQLNPIPNTTGVFYTISRWQSRNAYTTIAVVPTTTGTRTSSPDCGDMSTPEPGVYYVRASGSDSNDGRTMNRAFRTVNKAAASVIPGDTVYVGAGTYAENVTFSKGGSADRRVHFIADSTGQNTGDAGEVHLNGNLTMNALQNFTLHGFKLTGAGDFLKWNGGSGNIMSRCDVSGGDNLVSIKNNAALLITGCRIHHGTDDGIDISNSSYVVVEGTIIEDNGDDGFDVDLAARALLVGCTIQNNAKDGLDLTTNSAAITRVVAERCQIIGNRDNGVRLNNSQILIRNCLIAGNRASGVRHAPTGVTHCKSSLFLCTVVGNGESGILNEAGSTYVRNSIVAMNRDFGINQRSVSGEIAHSLLYGNRVATYGNITRIGGSNSNPAFVSDTDFRLSEGSPAIDAGIAPWQADFDLTGFTLSALSHDLLGNARPSGTALDMGCYEGEVTVDRVLYVATNGNDAKTGTSWGQAYRTLEKACSLAGPNTQIHIRAGTYPETFILARSGRADRPIRFIAETPGAVFIQPKSSTMATTLTLSNANHVHFDGLTFTDGNYGTRGAGVILSDATGIQFANCNFIGLGAAAISNSSVRYNRGEFKRCSIGLLVRDSSANLDGTRFTQCASEAARLERAIAFTAKSCRIDQCLVGTRAVVRTAARARDPWTCHEDRWEHCVFDNNGTPIALERAKSQGEIALVGCTFSNSSRYSLELADCDIELSSTWNDSWNLDRAPSLLKAVDGRLTLRDLVIKDYSNYALITQRNILRLTNVVFRNNLIGLYAAESSDLRATNCQWLGHRISPSVNPATTAIFLQGKGVFSNCRIDNNQTGVWLQGSETGDVVFNGTTVTNSLFRALHLFQCRMRLDSTFLSPFDLQG
;
A
#
# COMPACT_ATOMS: atom_id res chain seq x y z
N MET A 1 4.75 -56.05 -3.40
CA MET A 1 6.09 -55.66 -3.87
C MET A 1 7.05 -56.73 -3.42
N ALA A 2 7.71 -57.42 -4.34
CA ALA A 2 8.88 -58.22 -4.02
C ALA A 2 10.09 -57.42 -4.52
N VAL A 3 11.08 -57.20 -3.66
CA VAL A 3 12.38 -56.64 -4.04
C VAL A 3 13.31 -57.83 -4.19
N ASP A 4 13.59 -58.22 -5.43
CA ASP A 4 14.49 -59.34 -5.72
C ASP A 4 15.90 -58.80 -5.91
N PHE A 5 16.87 -59.33 -5.16
CA PHE A 5 18.29 -59.04 -5.35
C PHE A 5 18.94 -60.22 -6.06
N GLY A 6 18.68 -60.33 -7.36
CA GLY A 6 19.25 -61.36 -8.23
C GLY A 6 20.68 -61.05 -8.66
N THR A 7 21.56 -62.04 -8.55
CA THR A 7 22.96 -62.05 -8.99
C THR A 7 23.08 -62.25 -10.51
N GLU A 8 22.77 -61.24 -11.32
CA GLU A 8 23.08 -61.28 -12.76
C GLU A 8 23.56 -59.91 -13.27
N ASP A 9 24.84 -59.63 -13.03
CA ASP A 9 25.74 -59.03 -14.04
C ASP A 9 27.18 -59.14 -13.52
N ALA A 10 27.70 -60.36 -13.60
CA ALA A 10 29.06 -60.74 -13.19
C ALA A 10 30.12 -60.33 -14.24
N ALA A 11 30.16 -59.05 -14.63
CA ALA A 11 31.18 -58.57 -15.58
C ALA A 11 32.31 -57.73 -14.94
N ASN A 12 32.13 -57.19 -13.73
CA ASN A 12 33.08 -56.20 -13.16
C ASN A 12 33.64 -56.52 -11.76
N GLY A 13 33.63 -57.79 -11.33
CA GLY A 13 34.56 -58.28 -10.29
C GLY A 13 34.64 -57.50 -8.96
N ILE A 14 33.51 -57.16 -8.33
CA ILE A 14 33.49 -56.61 -6.96
C ILE A 14 32.73 -57.59 -6.04
N PRO A 15 33.30 -58.06 -4.91
CA PRO A 15 32.63 -59.01 -4.02
C PRO A 15 31.54 -58.31 -3.19
N PHE A 16 30.36 -58.93 -3.08
CA PHE A 16 29.25 -58.47 -2.25
C PHE A 16 29.06 -59.40 -1.04
N GLY A 17 28.88 -58.82 0.16
CA GLY A 17 28.59 -59.57 1.39
C GLY A 17 27.12 -59.94 1.51
N GLU A 18 26.84 -61.13 2.04
CA GLU A 18 25.50 -61.68 2.30
C GLU A 18 24.72 -60.87 3.35
N PHE A 19 23.41 -60.73 3.14
CA PHE A 19 22.47 -60.30 4.17
C PHE A 19 21.27 -61.26 4.21
N THR A 20 21.04 -61.89 5.36
CA THR A 20 19.87 -62.71 5.65
C THR A 20 18.69 -61.87 6.12
N TRP A 21 17.50 -62.21 5.65
CA TRP A 21 16.23 -61.58 6.02
C TRP A 21 15.63 -62.25 7.27
N SER A 22 15.19 -61.46 8.25
CA SER A 22 14.23 -61.92 9.27
C SER A 22 12.82 -61.57 8.79
N ASP A 23 11.94 -62.57 8.76
CA ASP A 23 10.50 -62.51 8.41
C ASP A 23 10.12 -62.83 6.95
N ALA A 24 10.51 -64.01 6.50
CA ALA A 24 9.83 -64.70 5.41
C ALA A 24 8.46 -65.24 5.90
N GLY A 25 7.36 -64.70 5.34
CA GLY A 25 6.04 -65.33 5.40
C GLY A 25 4.93 -64.53 6.08
N ARG A 26 4.41 -63.50 5.41
CA ARG A 26 3.07 -62.93 5.71
C ARG A 26 2.37 -62.41 4.46
N VAL A 27 1.09 -62.71 4.35
CA VAL A 27 0.14 -62.12 3.38
C VAL A 27 -0.56 -60.95 4.09
N TYR A 28 -0.63 -59.77 3.48
CA TYR A 28 -1.09 -58.52 4.12
C TYR A 28 -2.26 -57.87 3.39
N SER A 29 -3.23 -57.36 4.16
CA SER A 29 -4.49 -56.74 3.69
C SER A 29 -4.38 -55.23 3.44
N GLN A 30 -5.32 -54.71 2.64
CA GLN A 30 -5.37 -53.31 2.16
C GLN A 30 -5.51 -52.31 3.31
N ASN A 31 -4.65 -51.29 3.33
CA ASN A 31 -4.55 -50.13 4.24
C ASN A 31 -3.47 -50.14 5.33
N THR A 32 -2.30 -50.69 5.05
CA THR A 32 -1.10 -50.41 5.86
C THR A 32 0.06 -49.95 4.99
N SER A 33 0.61 -48.78 5.30
CA SER A 33 1.86 -48.28 4.71
C SER A 33 3.03 -48.84 5.52
N TYR A 34 3.69 -49.89 5.04
CA TYR A 34 4.91 -50.39 5.69
C TYR A 34 6.17 -49.75 5.09
N ARG A 35 7.05 -49.27 5.98
CA ARG A 35 8.38 -48.74 5.64
C ARG A 35 9.41 -49.79 6.05
N GLU A 36 10.04 -50.44 5.08
CA GLU A 36 11.26 -51.21 5.35
C GLU A 36 12.49 -50.36 5.03
N ARG A 37 13.51 -50.43 5.89
CA ARG A 37 14.75 -49.67 5.77
C ARG A 37 15.89 -50.62 5.47
N LEU A 38 16.48 -50.49 4.28
CA LEU A 38 17.76 -51.11 3.97
C LEU A 38 18.89 -50.21 4.49
N LYS A 39 19.81 -50.77 5.27
CA LYS A 39 20.98 -50.07 5.83
C LYS A 39 22.24 -50.61 5.16
N VAL A 40 23.02 -49.73 4.53
CA VAL A 40 24.27 -50.10 3.86
C VAL A 40 25.41 -49.25 4.41
N THR A 41 26.52 -49.88 4.75
CA THR A 41 27.72 -49.23 5.27
C THR A 41 28.82 -49.30 4.23
N LEU A 42 29.40 -48.16 3.83
CA LEU A 42 30.47 -48.09 2.82
C LEU A 42 31.78 -47.62 3.46
N THR A 43 32.90 -48.26 3.07
CA THR A 43 34.26 -47.87 3.46
C THR A 43 34.94 -47.04 2.36
N GLN A 44 36.00 -46.30 2.71
CA GLN A 44 36.60 -45.27 1.85
C GLN A 44 37.12 -45.86 0.51
N GLY A 45 36.68 -45.29 -0.62
CA GLY A 45 37.16 -45.61 -1.97
C GLY A 45 36.30 -46.61 -2.76
N GLN A 46 35.19 -47.11 -2.21
CA GLN A 46 34.31 -48.06 -2.90
C GLN A 46 33.28 -47.35 -3.81
N THR A 47 33.09 -47.87 -5.02
CA THR A 47 31.95 -47.50 -5.89
C THR A 47 30.87 -48.56 -5.73
N VAL A 48 29.61 -48.14 -5.48
CA VAL A 48 28.48 -49.07 -5.31
C VAL A 48 27.30 -48.63 -6.15
N ASN A 49 26.64 -49.60 -6.79
CA ASN A 49 25.48 -49.43 -7.65
C ASN A 49 24.24 -50.07 -7.02
N PHE A 50 23.10 -49.38 -7.07
CA PHE A 50 21.81 -49.90 -6.59
C PHE A 50 20.81 -50.00 -7.75
N ARG A 51 20.13 -51.15 -7.88
CA ARG A 51 19.04 -51.41 -8.85
C ARG A 51 17.77 -51.79 -8.11
N CYS A 52 16.61 -51.30 -8.56
CA CYS A 52 15.29 -51.63 -7.99
C CYS A 52 14.27 -51.99 -9.09
N ARG A 53 13.49 -53.07 -8.92
CA ARG A 53 12.47 -53.55 -9.89
C ARG A 53 11.15 -53.92 -9.18
N MET A 54 9.99 -53.74 -9.83
CA MET A 54 8.65 -54.09 -9.28
C MET A 54 7.93 -55.19 -10.09
N HIS A 55 7.34 -56.18 -9.42
CA HIS A 55 6.42 -57.20 -10.00
C HIS A 55 5.05 -57.23 -9.28
N THR A 56 3.95 -57.50 -10.01
CA THR A 56 2.60 -57.74 -9.45
C THR A 56 2.02 -59.10 -9.90
N GLY A 57 1.63 -59.96 -8.96
CA GLY A 57 0.95 -61.24 -9.22
C GLY A 57 -0.51 -61.26 -8.71
N SER A 58 -1.37 -62.04 -9.38
CA SER A 58 -2.84 -62.11 -9.23
C SER A 58 -3.33 -63.19 -8.24
N TYR A 59 -4.23 -62.89 -7.30
CA TYR A 59 -5.00 -63.90 -6.53
C TYR A 59 -6.43 -63.47 -6.13
N THR A 60 -7.31 -64.48 -6.04
CA THR A 60 -8.80 -64.50 -6.05
C THR A 60 -9.48 -64.37 -4.68
N TRP A 61 -10.73 -63.88 -4.68
CA TRP A 61 -11.60 -63.52 -3.53
C TRP A 61 -12.38 -64.70 -2.88
N SER A 62 -12.66 -64.59 -1.57
CA SER A 62 -13.80 -65.25 -0.89
C SER A 62 -14.50 -64.28 0.09
N SER A 63 -15.82 -64.40 0.16
CA SER A 63 -16.85 -63.49 0.69
C SER A 63 -16.98 -63.39 2.21
N GLU A 64 -17.13 -62.17 2.75
CA GLU A 64 -18.13 -61.74 3.76
C GLU A 64 -17.75 -60.38 4.38
N TYR A 65 -18.25 -59.27 3.80
CA TYR A 65 -18.76 -58.10 4.53
C TYR A 65 -19.29 -57.08 3.50
N GLN A 66 -20.60 -56.79 3.56
CA GLN A 66 -21.22 -55.71 2.78
C GLN A 66 -21.16 -54.41 3.59
N GLY A 67 -20.40 -53.44 3.07
CA GLY A 67 -20.41 -52.04 3.52
C GLY A 67 -19.98 -51.16 2.34
N THR A 68 -20.89 -50.29 1.88
CA THR A 68 -20.77 -49.47 0.68
C THR A 68 -19.66 -48.43 0.82
N LEU A 69 -18.63 -48.48 -0.05
CA LEU A 69 -17.62 -47.42 -0.18
C LEU A 69 -18.09 -46.38 -1.21
N THR A 70 -18.49 -45.20 -0.72
CA THR A 70 -18.52 -43.97 -1.51
C THR A 70 -17.11 -43.59 -1.92
N THR A 71 -16.87 -43.44 -3.22
CA THR A 71 -15.60 -42.99 -3.79
C THR A 71 -15.45 -41.48 -3.62
N ASP A 72 -14.45 -41.03 -2.86
CA ASP A 72 -13.84 -39.72 -3.06
C ASP A 72 -12.57 -39.86 -3.91
N ASN A 73 -12.71 -39.43 -5.17
CA ASN A 73 -11.59 -39.27 -6.10
C ASN A 73 -10.71 -38.10 -5.64
N THR A 74 -9.74 -38.31 -4.77
CA THR A 74 -8.46 -37.56 -4.74
C THR A 74 -7.43 -38.31 -3.90
N GLY A 75 -6.58 -39.11 -4.55
CA GLY A 75 -5.51 -39.82 -3.83
C GLY A 75 -4.51 -40.48 -4.76
N GLN A 76 -3.80 -39.69 -5.57
CA GLN A 76 -2.55 -40.16 -6.17
C GLN A 76 -1.55 -40.41 -5.04
N TYR A 77 -1.25 -41.68 -4.72
CA TYR A 77 -0.15 -42.02 -3.83
C TYR A 77 1.11 -42.26 -4.66
N PRO A 78 2.16 -41.41 -4.58
CA PRO A 78 3.46 -41.73 -5.16
C PRO A 78 4.12 -42.84 -4.34
N TYR A 79 4.59 -43.88 -5.03
CA TYR A 79 5.42 -44.91 -4.41
C TYR A 79 6.86 -44.38 -4.33
N TYR A 80 7.49 -44.50 -3.16
CA TYR A 80 8.89 -44.11 -2.95
C TYR A 80 9.64 -45.18 -2.18
N VAL A 81 10.92 -45.36 -2.48
CA VAL A 81 11.84 -46.21 -1.69
C VAL A 81 12.75 -45.30 -0.88
N ARG A 82 12.96 -45.64 0.40
CA ARG A 82 13.95 -44.98 1.26
C ARG A 82 15.07 -45.94 1.62
N PHE A 83 16.30 -45.48 1.54
CA PHE A 83 17.46 -46.23 2.02
C PHE A 83 18.42 -45.33 2.78
N THR A 84 19.24 -45.92 3.65
CA THR A 84 20.15 -45.19 4.52
C THR A 84 21.58 -45.62 4.26
N ILE A 85 22.47 -44.66 3.97
CA ILE A 85 23.91 -44.94 3.76
C ILE A 85 24.71 -44.18 4.81
N ASN A 86 25.48 -44.91 5.63
CA ASN A 86 26.30 -44.35 6.72
C ASN A 86 25.53 -43.36 7.63
N GLY A 87 24.22 -43.56 7.81
CA GLY A 87 23.35 -42.73 8.68
C GLY A 87 22.55 -41.64 8.00
N TYR A 88 22.75 -41.39 6.69
CA TYR A 88 22.01 -40.38 5.92
C TYR A 88 20.88 -41.02 5.10
N GLU A 89 19.68 -40.44 5.17
CA GLU A 89 18.45 -40.98 4.53
C GLU A 89 18.28 -40.42 3.11
N PHE A 90 18.04 -41.29 2.13
CA PHE A 90 17.80 -40.94 0.73
C PHE A 90 16.42 -41.44 0.30
N LYS A 91 15.72 -40.70 -0.56
CA LYS A 91 14.36 -41.00 -1.04
C LYS A 91 14.29 -40.87 -2.57
N SER A 92 13.76 -41.88 -3.26
CA SER A 92 13.41 -41.80 -4.68
C SER A 92 11.89 -41.67 -4.84
N GLU A 93 11.40 -40.78 -5.70
CA GLU A 93 9.95 -40.60 -5.95
C GLU A 93 9.56 -41.06 -7.35
N TRP A 94 8.45 -41.80 -7.46
CA TRP A 94 7.87 -42.25 -8.72
C TRP A 94 6.45 -41.71 -8.88
N THR A 95 6.14 -41.14 -10.04
CA THR A 95 4.79 -40.70 -10.43
C THR A 95 4.22 -41.61 -11.50
N ARG A 96 3.02 -42.19 -11.27
CA ARG A 96 2.35 -43.04 -12.27
C ARG A 96 1.73 -42.16 -13.35
N GLY A 97 2.34 -42.12 -14.54
CA GLY A 97 1.70 -41.60 -15.76
C GLY A 97 0.75 -42.64 -16.35
N ASN A 98 -0.46 -42.23 -16.75
CA ASN A 98 -1.36 -43.08 -17.50
C ASN A 98 -0.76 -43.43 -18.87
N CYS A 99 -0.82 -44.72 -19.20
CA CYS A 99 -0.54 -45.32 -20.51
C CYS A 99 0.92 -45.28 -21.02
N CYS A 100 1.78 -46.18 -20.52
CA CYS A 100 2.86 -46.80 -21.30
C CYS A 100 3.23 -48.16 -20.67
N THR A 101 3.37 -49.20 -21.50
CA THR A 101 3.59 -50.61 -21.14
C THR A 101 5.07 -50.99 -20.98
N SER A 102 5.97 -50.05 -20.65
CA SER A 102 7.40 -50.35 -20.48
C SER A 102 7.90 -50.05 -19.06
N TRP A 103 8.59 -51.06 -18.55
CA TRP A 103 9.09 -51.21 -17.20
C TRP A 103 10.32 -50.31 -17.01
N GLY A 104 10.33 -49.44 -16.00
CA GLY A 104 11.46 -48.57 -15.69
C GLY A 104 12.43 -49.24 -14.70
N ASP A 105 13.70 -49.40 -15.08
CA ASP A 105 14.80 -49.75 -14.19
C ASP A 105 15.58 -48.45 -13.88
N ASP A 106 15.56 -47.96 -12.64
CA ASP A 106 16.29 -46.75 -12.21
C ASP A 106 17.56 -47.15 -11.41
N TRP A 107 18.70 -46.48 -11.67
CA TRP A 107 20.00 -46.77 -11.05
C TRP A 107 20.57 -45.54 -10.34
N VAL A 108 21.26 -45.77 -9.20
CA VAL A 108 22.02 -44.74 -8.49
C VAL A 108 23.47 -45.22 -8.31
N GLN A 109 24.42 -44.39 -8.73
CA GLN A 109 25.86 -44.64 -8.59
C GLN A 109 26.50 -43.59 -7.66
N LEU A 110 27.33 -44.07 -6.73
CA LEU A 110 28.09 -43.25 -5.79
C LEU A 110 29.58 -43.30 -6.14
N ASN A 111 30.17 -42.15 -6.47
CA ASN A 111 31.57 -42.04 -6.87
C ASN A 111 32.39 -41.31 -5.80
N PRO A 112 33.52 -41.86 -5.32
CA PRO A 112 34.35 -41.20 -4.31
C PRO A 112 35.03 -39.95 -4.86
N ILE A 113 35.14 -38.89 -4.04
CA ILE A 113 35.83 -37.65 -4.40
C ILE A 113 37.34 -37.82 -4.14
N PRO A 114 38.22 -37.61 -5.14
CA PRO A 114 39.66 -37.74 -4.93
C PRO A 114 40.21 -36.68 -3.96
N ASN A 115 41.24 -37.04 -3.19
CA ASN A 115 42.07 -36.15 -2.37
C ASN A 115 41.38 -35.44 -1.18
N THR A 116 40.25 -35.96 -0.70
CA THR A 116 39.62 -35.48 0.55
C THR A 116 39.92 -36.41 1.73
N THR A 117 40.34 -35.87 2.88
CA THR A 117 40.44 -36.61 4.15
C THR A 117 39.05 -36.77 4.78
N GLY A 118 38.34 -37.82 4.36
CA GLY A 118 37.02 -38.23 4.84
C GLY A 118 36.25 -39.05 3.79
N VAL A 119 35.16 -39.70 4.19
CA VAL A 119 34.34 -40.54 3.30
C VAL A 119 33.35 -39.66 2.52
N PHE A 120 33.83 -39.04 1.43
CA PHE A 120 33.02 -38.14 0.60
C PHE A 120 32.72 -38.76 -0.77
N TYR A 121 31.45 -38.75 -1.15
CA TYR A 121 30.96 -39.30 -2.42
C TYR A 121 30.13 -38.24 -3.17
N THR A 122 30.27 -38.20 -4.49
CA THR A 122 29.30 -37.54 -5.37
C THR A 122 28.24 -38.54 -5.82
N ILE A 123 26.98 -38.10 -5.83
CA ILE A 123 25.85 -38.87 -6.37
C ILE A 123 25.67 -38.49 -7.83
N SER A 124 25.89 -39.44 -8.73
CA SER A 124 25.61 -39.25 -10.15
C SER A 124 24.44 -40.15 -10.56
N ARG A 125 23.37 -39.54 -11.03
CA ARG A 125 22.20 -40.22 -11.61
C ARG A 125 22.46 -40.43 -13.10
N TRP A 126 22.36 -41.64 -13.64
CA TRP A 126 22.50 -41.86 -15.08
C TRP A 126 21.12 -41.92 -15.74
N GLN A 127 20.74 -40.77 -16.32
CA GLN A 127 19.53 -40.41 -17.11
C GLN A 127 18.16 -40.51 -16.40
N SER A 128 17.27 -39.51 -16.44
CA SER A 128 17.07 -38.42 -17.41
C SER A 128 17.22 -36.99 -16.84
N ARG A 129 18.01 -36.19 -17.57
CA ARG A 129 18.24 -34.72 -17.61
C ARG A 129 18.07 -33.87 -16.32
N ASN A 130 19.24 -33.36 -15.89
CA ASN A 130 19.52 -32.05 -15.26
C ASN A 130 19.09 -31.78 -13.80
N ALA A 131 19.95 -32.16 -12.85
CA ALA A 131 20.38 -31.33 -11.72
C ALA A 131 21.58 -32.00 -11.01
N TYR A 132 22.71 -31.32 -10.86
CA TYR A 132 23.78 -31.73 -9.95
C TYR A 132 23.59 -30.97 -8.63
N THR A 133 23.31 -31.68 -7.53
CA THR A 133 23.30 -31.09 -6.17
C THR A 133 24.54 -31.56 -5.43
N THR A 134 25.45 -30.66 -5.11
CA THR A 134 26.58 -30.94 -4.21
C THR A 134 26.17 -30.57 -2.79
N ILE A 135 26.07 -31.56 -1.89
CA ILE A 135 25.84 -31.34 -0.45
C ILE A 135 27.16 -31.62 0.27
N ALA A 136 27.79 -30.60 0.85
CA ALA A 136 28.93 -30.77 1.75
C ALA A 136 28.43 -30.96 3.18
N VAL A 137 28.94 -31.99 3.87
CA VAL A 137 28.63 -32.27 5.28
C VAL A 137 29.89 -32.02 6.11
N VAL A 138 29.82 -31.14 7.11
CA VAL A 138 30.92 -30.89 8.06
C VAL A 138 30.47 -31.30 9.47
N PRO A 139 31.22 -32.16 10.20
CA PRO A 139 30.92 -32.50 11.59
C PRO A 139 31.68 -31.59 12.57
N THR A 140 31.01 -31.12 13.63
CA THR A 140 31.64 -30.34 14.71
C THR A 140 31.97 -31.22 15.91
N THR A 141 33.26 -31.32 16.27
CA THR A 141 33.72 -31.83 17.58
C THR A 141 34.03 -30.69 18.54
N THR A 142 33.60 -30.84 19.79
CA THR A 142 33.77 -29.93 20.93
C THR A 142 35.21 -29.86 21.45
N GLY A 143 35.75 -28.65 21.64
CA GLY A 143 37.03 -28.39 22.30
C GLY A 143 37.35 -26.89 22.43
N THR A 144 37.77 -26.47 23.62
CA THR A 144 37.94 -25.11 24.17
C THR A 144 38.82 -24.13 23.38
N ARG A 145 38.41 -22.85 23.29
CA ARG A 145 39.21 -21.73 22.75
C ARG A 145 39.63 -20.73 23.84
N THR A 146 40.94 -20.62 24.04
CA THR A 146 41.61 -19.37 24.43
C THR A 146 41.77 -18.47 23.18
N SER A 147 41.90 -17.16 23.41
CA SER A 147 41.81 -16.05 22.46
C SER A 147 42.76 -16.08 21.24
N SER A 148 42.22 -16.02 20.02
CA SER A 148 42.82 -15.45 18.78
C SER A 148 41.76 -15.39 17.65
N PRO A 149 41.98 -14.62 16.56
CA PRO A 149 41.18 -13.50 16.11
C PRO A 149 39.89 -13.87 15.35
N ASP A 150 38.91 -12.99 15.49
CA ASP A 150 37.74 -12.72 14.65
C ASP A 150 37.39 -13.73 13.54
N CYS A 151 36.31 -14.48 13.75
CA CYS A 151 35.56 -15.12 12.68
C CYS A 151 34.34 -14.22 12.43
N GLY A 152 34.46 -13.38 11.39
CA GLY A 152 33.54 -12.28 11.09
C GLY A 152 32.07 -12.68 11.12
N ASP A 153 31.33 -11.89 11.91
CA ASP A 153 29.90 -11.74 11.87
C ASP A 153 29.43 -11.50 10.43
N MET A 154 28.60 -12.39 9.89
CA MET A 154 27.86 -12.14 8.65
C MET A 154 26.63 -11.28 8.99
N SER A 155 26.87 -10.08 9.52
CA SER A 155 25.86 -9.03 9.60
C SER A 155 25.58 -8.52 8.19
N THR A 156 24.30 -8.45 7.82
CA THR A 156 23.90 -7.75 6.59
C THR A 156 24.29 -6.28 6.75
N PRO A 157 25.10 -5.69 5.85
CA PRO A 157 25.64 -4.36 6.05
C PRO A 157 24.54 -3.29 6.23
N GLU A 158 24.80 -2.33 7.11
CA GLU A 158 23.92 -1.17 7.36
C GLU A 158 23.73 -0.36 6.06
N PRO A 159 22.50 0.13 5.77
CA PRO A 159 22.26 0.98 4.61
C PRO A 159 23.12 2.24 4.66
N GLY A 160 23.68 2.61 3.52
CA GLY A 160 24.57 3.76 3.36
C GLY A 160 24.04 4.81 2.39
N VAL A 161 24.66 5.99 2.44
CA VAL A 161 24.47 7.04 1.45
C VAL A 161 25.67 7.06 0.50
N TYR A 162 25.40 7.12 -0.80
CA TYR A 162 26.40 7.36 -1.83
C TYR A 162 26.15 8.69 -2.54
N TYR A 163 27.23 9.29 -3.01
CA TYR A 163 27.25 10.54 -3.76
C TYR A 163 27.90 10.28 -5.12
N VAL A 164 27.27 10.77 -6.19
CA VAL A 164 27.80 10.78 -7.56
C VAL A 164 27.90 12.22 -8.01
N ARG A 165 29.06 12.63 -8.54
CA ARG A 165 29.29 13.98 -9.06
C ARG A 165 30.07 13.90 -10.37
N ALA A 166 29.80 14.79 -11.33
CA ALA A 166 30.55 14.86 -12.58
C ALA A 166 32.06 15.12 -12.35
N SER A 167 32.41 15.81 -11.26
CA SER A 167 33.78 16.06 -10.81
C SER A 167 34.39 14.93 -9.95
N GLY A 168 33.64 13.86 -9.69
CA GLY A 168 34.06 12.74 -8.84
C GLY A 168 35.08 11.80 -9.50
N SER A 169 35.37 10.68 -8.81
CA SER A 169 36.23 9.60 -9.31
C SER A 169 35.68 8.24 -8.88
N ASP A 170 35.62 7.26 -9.78
CA ASP A 170 35.17 5.89 -9.46
C ASP A 170 36.18 5.07 -8.64
N SER A 171 37.36 5.63 -8.41
CA SER A 171 38.32 5.14 -7.41
C SER A 171 37.96 5.57 -5.98
N ASN A 172 37.01 6.50 -5.81
CA ASN A 172 36.52 6.90 -4.51
C ASN A 172 35.57 5.85 -3.91
N ASP A 173 35.23 5.99 -2.62
CA ASP A 173 34.26 5.12 -1.95
C ASP A 173 32.81 5.59 -2.13
N GLY A 174 32.59 6.80 -2.67
CA GLY A 174 31.27 7.38 -2.86
C GLY A 174 30.58 7.80 -1.57
N ARG A 175 31.19 7.65 -0.39
CA ARG A 175 30.48 7.79 0.91
C ARG A 175 30.36 9.21 1.43
N THR A 176 31.06 10.15 0.79
CA THR A 176 30.98 11.59 1.13
C THR A 176 30.98 12.40 -0.15
N MET A 177 30.47 13.63 -0.07
CA MET A 177 30.45 14.58 -1.18
C MET A 177 31.84 14.76 -1.85
N ASN A 178 32.90 14.93 -1.05
CA ASN A 178 34.26 15.15 -1.55
C ASN A 178 34.94 13.87 -2.09
N ARG A 179 34.37 12.71 -1.77
CA ARG A 179 34.79 11.40 -2.28
C ARG A 179 33.67 10.75 -3.08
N ALA A 180 32.91 11.54 -3.85
CA ALA A 180 31.86 11.05 -4.71
C ALA A 180 32.41 10.15 -5.82
N PHE A 181 31.60 9.18 -6.26
CA PHE A 181 31.82 8.47 -7.52
C PHE A 181 31.71 9.43 -8.70
N ARG A 182 32.33 9.07 -9.82
CA ARG A 182 32.19 9.81 -11.08
C ARG A 182 30.99 9.35 -11.89
N THR A 183 30.69 8.05 -11.86
CA THR A 183 29.66 7.44 -12.68
C THR A 183 28.50 6.88 -11.86
N VAL A 184 27.33 6.89 -12.48
CA VAL A 184 26.11 6.29 -11.95
C VAL A 184 26.20 4.77 -12.02
N ASN A 185 26.86 4.19 -13.03
CA ASN A 185 27.14 2.76 -13.06
C ASN A 185 27.92 2.28 -11.83
N LYS A 186 28.92 3.04 -11.40
CA LYS A 186 29.68 2.68 -10.20
C LYS A 186 28.78 2.63 -8.98
N ALA A 187 27.92 3.62 -8.79
CA ALA A 187 26.92 3.61 -7.74
C ALA A 187 25.94 2.42 -7.85
N ALA A 188 25.36 2.19 -9.03
CA ALA A 188 24.42 1.08 -9.28
C ALA A 188 25.03 -0.30 -8.99
N ALA A 189 26.34 -0.47 -9.22
CA ALA A 189 27.06 -1.67 -8.87
C ALA A 189 27.40 -1.78 -7.37
N SER A 190 27.40 -0.66 -6.63
CA SER A 190 27.81 -0.61 -5.22
C SER A 190 26.67 -0.70 -4.20
N VAL A 191 25.44 -0.34 -4.59
CA VAL A 191 24.30 -0.32 -3.66
C VAL A 191 23.94 -1.71 -3.12
N ILE A 192 23.43 -1.72 -1.90
CA ILE A 192 22.72 -2.82 -1.24
C ILE A 192 21.31 -2.35 -0.85
N PRO A 193 20.37 -3.25 -0.48
CA PRO A 193 19.04 -2.85 -0.07
C PRO A 193 19.04 -1.75 1.00
N GLY A 194 18.27 -0.67 0.78
CA GLY A 194 18.12 0.46 1.70
C GLY A 194 19.03 1.65 1.41
N ASP A 195 19.99 1.51 0.50
CA ASP A 195 20.91 2.59 0.19
C ASP A 195 20.21 3.74 -0.54
N THR A 196 20.73 4.96 -0.32
CA THR A 196 20.34 6.16 -1.07
C THR A 196 21.53 6.70 -1.83
N VAL A 197 21.34 7.00 -3.11
CA VAL A 197 22.34 7.60 -4.00
C VAL A 197 21.86 8.99 -4.40
N TYR A 198 22.60 10.01 -4.01
CA TYR A 198 22.42 11.37 -4.49
C TYR A 198 23.34 11.62 -5.68
N VAL A 199 22.76 12.02 -6.82
CA VAL A 199 23.50 12.34 -8.04
C VAL A 199 23.44 13.85 -8.26
N GLY A 200 24.60 14.50 -8.26
CA GLY A 200 24.72 15.95 -8.39
C GLY A 200 24.56 16.40 -9.84
N ALA A 201 24.30 17.70 -10.03
CA ALA A 201 24.12 18.29 -11.33
C ALA A 201 25.27 17.98 -12.31
N GLY A 202 24.91 17.75 -13.57
CA GLY A 202 25.85 17.39 -14.63
C GLY A 202 25.26 16.42 -15.65
N THR A 203 26.07 16.14 -16.67
CA THR A 203 25.72 15.19 -17.74
C THR A 203 26.54 13.90 -17.59
N TYR A 204 25.83 12.79 -17.45
CA TYR A 204 26.38 11.45 -17.30
C TYR A 204 26.07 10.66 -18.58
N ALA A 205 27.01 10.69 -19.52
CA ALA A 205 26.89 9.99 -20.80
C ALA A 205 27.33 8.52 -20.64
N GLU A 206 26.40 7.66 -20.22
CA GLU A 206 26.66 6.25 -19.95
C GLU A 206 25.42 5.37 -20.08
N ASN A 207 25.62 4.11 -20.46
CA ASN A 207 24.57 3.09 -20.41
C ASN A 207 24.56 2.45 -19.02
N VAL A 208 23.46 2.53 -18.29
CA VAL A 208 23.37 2.06 -16.90
C VAL A 208 22.51 0.81 -16.80
N THR A 209 23.02 -0.23 -16.16
CA THR A 209 22.23 -1.41 -15.79
C THR A 209 22.04 -1.45 -14.28
N PHE A 210 20.79 -1.32 -13.85
CA PHE A 210 20.39 -1.50 -12.47
C PHE A 210 19.94 -2.95 -12.27
N SER A 211 20.75 -3.72 -11.54
CA SER A 211 20.47 -5.12 -11.19
C SER A 211 20.38 -5.36 -9.68
N LYS A 212 20.56 -4.31 -8.86
CA LYS A 212 20.51 -4.36 -7.41
C LYS A 212 19.35 -3.53 -6.88
N GLY A 213 18.25 -4.21 -6.57
CA GLY A 213 17.07 -3.61 -5.95
C GLY A 213 17.14 -3.62 -4.42
N GLY A 214 16.10 -3.05 -3.81
CA GLY A 214 15.81 -3.15 -2.40
C GLY A 214 15.03 -4.40 -1.98
N SER A 215 14.76 -4.50 -0.69
CA SER A 215 13.76 -5.42 -0.12
C SER A 215 12.48 -4.65 0.24
N ALA A 216 11.42 -5.36 0.59
CA ALA A 216 10.12 -4.77 0.93
C ALA A 216 10.17 -3.68 2.03
N ASP A 217 11.22 -3.70 2.86
CA ASP A 217 11.47 -2.79 3.97
C ASP A 217 12.71 -1.90 3.78
N ARG A 218 13.53 -2.14 2.76
CA ARG A 218 14.78 -1.40 2.50
C ARG A 218 14.87 -1.07 1.02
N ARG A 219 14.16 -0.01 0.62
CA ARG A 219 14.13 0.51 -0.76
C ARG A 219 15.48 1.12 -1.14
N VAL A 220 15.92 0.88 -2.37
CA VAL A 220 17.07 1.59 -2.93
C VAL A 220 16.59 2.84 -3.64
N HIS A 221 17.24 3.98 -3.36
CA HIS A 221 16.87 5.28 -3.94
C HIS A 221 18.00 5.83 -4.81
N PHE A 222 17.69 6.20 -6.04
CA PHE A 222 18.51 7.07 -6.87
C PHE A 222 17.78 8.40 -7.02
N ILE A 223 18.41 9.47 -6.55
CA ILE A 223 17.83 10.81 -6.46
C ILE A 223 18.73 11.79 -7.20
N ALA A 224 18.17 12.45 -8.22
CA ALA A 224 18.78 13.64 -8.80
C ALA A 224 18.71 14.79 -7.79
N ASP A 225 19.86 15.18 -7.24
CA ASP A 225 19.99 16.24 -6.25
C ASP A 225 20.06 17.61 -6.94
N SER A 226 18.99 18.00 -7.62
CA SER A 226 19.00 19.20 -8.47
C SER A 226 19.15 20.51 -7.69
N THR A 227 18.86 20.49 -6.40
CA THR A 227 19.09 21.62 -5.48
C THR A 227 20.56 21.75 -5.06
N GLY A 228 21.37 20.71 -5.26
CA GLY A 228 22.73 20.61 -4.76
C GLY A 228 22.84 20.51 -3.24
N GLN A 229 21.74 20.27 -2.51
CA GLN A 229 21.77 20.26 -1.04
C GLN A 229 22.63 19.13 -0.47
N ASN A 230 22.70 18.00 -1.16
CA ASN A 230 23.43 16.82 -0.70
C ASN A 230 24.80 16.69 -1.38
N THR A 231 24.88 17.11 -2.64
CA THR A 231 26.02 16.91 -3.53
C THR A 231 26.85 18.17 -3.70
N GLY A 232 26.33 19.35 -3.36
CA GLY A 232 26.98 20.64 -3.57
C GLY A 232 26.94 21.15 -5.02
N ASP A 233 26.33 20.38 -5.94
CA ASP A 233 26.19 20.72 -7.36
C ASP A 233 24.72 21.01 -7.67
N ALA A 234 24.33 22.29 -7.65
CA ALA A 234 22.98 22.70 -8.02
C ALA A 234 22.80 22.77 -9.54
N GLY A 235 21.66 22.31 -10.05
CA GLY A 235 21.35 22.27 -11.48
C GLY A 235 20.70 20.96 -11.90
N GLU A 236 20.55 20.76 -13.20
CA GLU A 236 19.90 19.56 -13.74
C GLU A 236 20.84 18.35 -13.77
N VAL A 237 20.28 17.16 -13.60
CA VAL A 237 21.00 15.88 -13.66
C VAL A 237 20.54 15.14 -14.91
N HIS A 238 21.43 15.07 -15.90
CA HIS A 238 21.16 14.47 -17.20
C HIS A 238 21.83 13.09 -17.27
N LEU A 239 21.05 12.01 -17.38
CA LEU A 239 21.54 10.69 -17.76
C LEU A 239 21.29 10.48 -19.25
N ASN A 240 22.37 10.39 -20.02
CA ASN A 240 22.34 10.30 -21.47
C ASN A 240 22.90 8.93 -21.89
N GLY A 241 22.01 7.98 -22.15
CA GLY A 241 22.35 6.61 -22.52
C GLY A 241 21.22 5.64 -22.21
N ASN A 242 21.44 4.35 -22.44
CA ASN A 242 20.45 3.31 -22.23
C ASN A 242 20.39 2.90 -20.75
N LEU A 243 19.21 2.95 -20.15
CA LEU A 243 18.92 2.56 -18.78
C LEU A 243 18.14 1.23 -18.77
N THR A 244 18.74 0.19 -18.22
CA THR A 244 18.08 -1.12 -18.07
C THR A 244 17.87 -1.44 -16.59
N MET A 245 16.60 -1.53 -16.20
CA MET A 245 16.15 -1.97 -14.87
C MET A 245 15.80 -3.46 -14.96
N ASN A 246 16.64 -4.34 -14.39
CA ASN A 246 16.50 -5.78 -14.55
C ASN A 246 16.03 -6.44 -13.24
N ALA A 247 14.79 -6.92 -13.25
CA ALA A 247 14.14 -7.64 -12.14
C ALA A 247 14.23 -6.92 -10.78
N LEU A 248 14.27 -5.59 -10.79
CA LEU A 248 14.42 -4.78 -9.58
C LEU A 248 13.23 -4.95 -8.65
N GLN A 249 13.52 -4.95 -7.35
CA GLN A 249 12.51 -4.93 -6.31
C GLN A 249 12.69 -3.64 -5.51
N ASN A 250 11.61 -2.96 -5.15
CA ASN A 250 11.65 -1.79 -4.24
C ASN A 250 12.77 -0.79 -4.60
N PHE A 251 12.77 -0.32 -5.84
CA PHE A 251 13.73 0.65 -6.35
C PHE A 251 13.05 1.98 -6.69
N THR A 252 13.74 3.10 -6.50
CA THR A 252 13.26 4.43 -6.88
C THR A 252 14.25 5.15 -7.79
N LEU A 253 13.75 5.65 -8.92
CA LEU A 253 14.40 6.63 -9.77
C LEU A 253 13.66 7.97 -9.65
N HIS A 254 14.34 9.02 -9.20
CA HIS A 254 13.70 10.30 -8.88
C HIS A 254 14.42 11.51 -9.49
N GLY A 255 13.69 12.36 -10.21
CA GLY A 255 14.14 13.72 -10.54
C GLY A 255 15.06 13.86 -11.77
N PHE A 256 15.36 12.78 -12.49
CA PHE A 256 16.35 12.78 -13.57
C PHE A 256 15.80 13.29 -14.90
N LYS A 257 16.65 13.96 -15.68
CA LYS A 257 16.45 14.12 -17.13
C LYS A 257 17.11 12.95 -17.85
N LEU A 258 16.32 12.21 -18.60
CA LEU A 258 16.70 10.94 -19.22
C LEU A 258 16.61 11.08 -20.75
N THR A 259 17.73 10.82 -21.43
CA THR A 259 17.77 10.80 -22.89
C THR A 259 18.56 9.59 -23.40
N GLY A 260 18.20 9.06 -24.57
CA GLY A 260 18.90 7.92 -25.15
C GLY A 260 18.60 7.72 -26.63
N ALA A 261 18.90 6.52 -27.13
CA ALA A 261 18.62 6.12 -28.52
C ALA A 261 17.98 4.73 -28.54
N GLY A 262 17.04 4.52 -29.47
CA GLY A 262 16.19 3.33 -29.48
C GLY A 262 15.29 3.28 -28.24
N ASP A 263 14.78 2.09 -27.90
CA ASP A 263 14.18 1.84 -26.60
C ASP A 263 15.27 1.98 -25.52
N PHE A 264 15.32 3.10 -24.80
CA PHE A 264 16.47 3.37 -23.93
C PHE A 264 16.16 3.18 -22.44
N LEU A 265 14.96 3.49 -21.94
CA LEU A 265 14.56 3.19 -20.57
C LEU A 265 13.69 1.93 -20.50
N LYS A 266 14.28 0.83 -20.04
CA LYS A 266 13.63 -0.49 -19.98
C LYS A 266 13.40 -0.94 -18.55
N TRP A 267 12.16 -1.25 -18.22
CA TRP A 267 11.76 -1.95 -17.01
C TRP A 267 11.48 -3.41 -17.36
N ASN A 268 12.42 -4.31 -17.06
CA ASN A 268 12.32 -5.73 -17.38
C ASN A 268 12.10 -6.56 -16.11
N GLY A 269 10.83 -6.77 -15.77
CA GLY A 269 10.43 -7.44 -14.54
C GLY A 269 10.71 -6.63 -13.28
N GLY A 270 10.16 -7.10 -12.17
CA GLY A 270 10.30 -6.42 -10.88
C GLY A 270 8.99 -6.15 -10.17
N SER A 271 9.07 -5.64 -8.95
CA SER A 271 7.90 -5.25 -8.15
C SER A 271 8.23 -4.14 -7.16
N GLY A 272 7.25 -3.30 -6.86
CA GLY A 272 7.40 -2.19 -5.90
C GLY A 272 8.32 -1.08 -6.38
N ASN A 273 8.54 -0.95 -7.68
CA ASN A 273 9.42 0.08 -8.23
C ASN A 273 8.67 1.42 -8.41
N ILE A 274 9.40 2.53 -8.31
CA ILE A 274 8.87 3.88 -8.46
C ILE A 274 9.77 4.69 -9.40
N MET A 275 9.19 5.28 -10.43
CA MET A 275 9.80 6.34 -11.21
C MET A 275 9.02 7.62 -10.94
N SER A 276 9.72 8.69 -10.54
CA SER A 276 9.02 9.91 -10.13
C SER A 276 9.74 11.18 -10.53
N ARG A 277 8.99 12.20 -10.94
CA ARG A 277 9.53 13.53 -11.32
C ARG A 277 10.66 13.48 -12.34
N CYS A 278 10.63 12.50 -13.23
CA CYS A 278 11.61 12.39 -14.30
C CYS A 278 11.10 13.05 -15.58
N ASP A 279 12.03 13.57 -16.38
CA ASP A 279 11.78 14.14 -17.69
C ASP A 279 12.44 13.24 -18.73
N VAL A 280 11.65 12.58 -19.58
CA VAL A 280 12.11 11.52 -20.49
C VAL A 280 11.87 11.97 -21.93
N SER A 281 12.93 12.02 -22.73
CA SER A 281 12.83 12.40 -24.14
C SER A 281 13.96 11.82 -24.98
N GLY A 282 13.78 11.77 -26.29
CA GLY A 282 14.78 11.25 -27.23
C GLY A 282 14.97 9.73 -27.11
N GLY A 283 14.57 9.00 -28.15
CA GLY A 283 14.54 7.55 -28.21
C GLY A 283 13.38 7.07 -29.10
N ASP A 284 13.27 5.76 -29.32
CA ASP A 284 12.11 5.15 -30.01
C ASP A 284 10.95 5.05 -29.00
N ASN A 285 10.79 3.92 -28.31
CA ASN A 285 9.90 3.83 -27.15
C ASN A 285 10.59 4.43 -25.93
N LEU A 286 10.05 5.53 -25.40
CA LEU A 286 10.73 6.26 -24.32
C LEU A 286 10.77 5.45 -23.02
N VAL A 287 9.66 4.79 -22.65
CA VAL A 287 9.58 3.93 -21.47
C VAL A 287 8.98 2.57 -21.85
N SER A 288 9.81 1.52 -21.96
CA SER A 288 9.33 0.17 -22.26
C SER A 288 9.26 -0.68 -20.98
N ILE A 289 8.10 -1.27 -20.71
CA ILE A 289 7.78 -1.98 -19.47
C ILE A 289 7.32 -3.40 -19.79
N LYS A 290 8.14 -4.39 -19.42
CA LYS A 290 7.92 -5.79 -19.78
C LYS A 290 7.94 -6.68 -18.54
N ASN A 291 6.96 -7.58 -18.41
CA ASN A 291 6.90 -8.60 -17.35
C ASN A 291 6.93 -8.03 -15.91
N ASN A 292 6.47 -6.80 -15.69
CA ASN A 292 6.50 -6.17 -14.36
C ASN A 292 5.27 -6.57 -13.54
N ALA A 293 5.50 -6.93 -12.27
CA ALA A 293 4.42 -7.21 -11.34
C ALA A 293 3.83 -5.92 -10.75
N ALA A 294 4.66 -4.92 -10.43
CA ALA A 294 4.21 -3.62 -9.94
C ALA A 294 5.23 -2.49 -10.20
N LEU A 295 4.80 -1.42 -10.89
CA LEU A 295 5.56 -0.19 -11.13
C LEU A 295 4.65 1.04 -11.01
N LEU A 296 5.09 2.06 -10.26
CA LEU A 296 4.46 3.38 -10.18
C LEU A 296 5.29 4.42 -10.94
N ILE A 297 4.69 5.08 -11.92
CA ILE A 297 5.24 6.25 -12.61
C ILE A 297 4.44 7.48 -12.17
N THR A 298 5.08 8.49 -11.57
CA THR A 298 4.34 9.61 -10.99
C THR A 298 4.99 10.98 -11.18
N GLY A 299 4.21 11.97 -11.61
CA GLY A 299 4.68 13.34 -11.80
C GLY A 299 5.80 13.47 -12.84
N CYS A 300 5.85 12.57 -13.82
CA CYS A 300 6.86 12.59 -14.87
C CYS A 300 6.38 13.39 -16.11
N ARG A 301 7.31 13.71 -17.00
CA ARG A 301 7.04 14.18 -18.35
C ARG A 301 7.72 13.24 -19.34
N ILE A 302 6.98 12.76 -20.33
CA ILE A 302 7.44 11.76 -21.31
C ILE A 302 7.09 12.30 -22.69
N HIS A 303 8.11 12.71 -23.44
CA HIS A 303 7.87 13.54 -24.61
C HIS A 303 8.91 13.39 -25.71
N HIS A 304 8.50 13.69 -26.94
CA HIS A 304 9.40 13.77 -28.10
C HIS A 304 10.19 12.47 -28.35
N GLY A 305 9.55 11.31 -28.16
CA GLY A 305 10.00 10.02 -28.70
C GLY A 305 9.69 9.90 -30.18
N THR A 306 10.38 9.02 -30.89
CA THR A 306 10.09 8.70 -32.30
C THR A 306 9.05 7.60 -32.47
N ASP A 307 8.75 6.86 -31.41
CA ASP A 307 7.72 5.81 -31.32
C ASP A 307 6.78 6.12 -30.14
N ASP A 308 6.38 5.13 -29.32
CA ASP A 308 5.46 5.33 -28.20
C ASP A 308 6.09 6.07 -27.01
N GLY A 309 5.26 6.82 -26.29
CA GLY A 309 5.66 7.42 -25.01
C GLY A 309 5.93 6.35 -23.95
N ILE A 310 4.94 5.49 -23.68
CA ILE A 310 5.06 4.34 -22.78
C ILE A 310 4.53 3.09 -23.49
N ASP A 311 5.35 2.05 -23.58
CA ASP A 311 4.99 0.70 -24.07
C ASP A 311 4.91 -0.26 -22.88
N ILE A 312 3.78 -0.95 -22.72
CA ILE A 312 3.57 -1.96 -21.68
C ILE A 312 3.18 -3.31 -22.28
N SER A 313 3.92 -4.36 -21.91
CA SER A 313 3.57 -5.73 -22.27
C SER A 313 3.72 -6.73 -21.12
N ASN A 314 2.80 -7.69 -21.06
CA ASN A 314 2.77 -8.82 -20.11
C ASN A 314 2.99 -8.41 -18.62
N SER A 315 2.48 -7.24 -18.22
CA SER A 315 2.70 -6.66 -16.89
C SER A 315 1.41 -6.65 -16.07
N SER A 316 1.49 -7.07 -14.81
CA SER A 316 0.31 -7.35 -13.99
C SER A 316 -0.31 -6.12 -13.33
N TYR A 317 0.45 -5.05 -13.10
CA TYR A 317 -0.05 -3.84 -12.43
C TYR A 317 0.88 -2.63 -12.62
N VAL A 318 0.64 -1.78 -13.64
CA VAL A 318 1.36 -0.50 -13.81
C VAL A 318 0.45 0.66 -13.43
N VAL A 319 0.92 1.56 -12.57
CA VAL A 319 0.18 2.78 -12.19
C VAL A 319 0.91 3.98 -12.74
N VAL A 320 0.21 4.85 -13.45
CA VAL A 320 0.72 6.13 -13.95
C VAL A 320 -0.13 7.25 -13.36
N GLU A 321 0.50 8.18 -12.64
CA GLU A 321 -0.20 9.23 -11.91
C GLU A 321 0.36 10.61 -12.24
N GLY A 322 -0.50 11.60 -12.50
CA GLY A 322 -0.11 13.01 -12.64
C GLY A 322 0.99 13.24 -13.67
N THR A 323 1.07 12.39 -14.69
CA THR A 323 2.15 12.37 -15.68
C THR A 323 1.67 13.00 -16.98
N ILE A 324 2.56 13.74 -17.64
CA ILE A 324 2.31 14.36 -18.95
C ILE A 324 3.00 13.50 -20.02
N ILE A 325 2.24 13.07 -21.02
CA ILE A 325 2.69 12.24 -22.14
C ILE A 325 2.36 12.98 -23.43
N GLU A 326 3.36 13.54 -24.10
CA GLU A 326 3.10 14.47 -25.20
C GLU A 326 4.11 14.46 -26.35
N ASP A 327 3.62 14.81 -27.54
CA ASP A 327 4.45 15.02 -28.73
C ASP A 327 5.31 13.80 -29.10
N ASN A 328 4.83 12.58 -28.86
CA ASN A 328 5.52 11.35 -29.27
C ASN A 328 5.20 10.97 -30.73
N GLY A 329 6.13 10.26 -31.36
CA GLY A 329 6.13 9.93 -32.77
C GLY A 329 5.14 8.83 -33.18
N ASP A 330 4.61 8.11 -32.20
CA ASP A 330 3.52 7.14 -32.36
C ASP A 330 2.41 7.36 -31.31
N ASP A 331 2.08 6.37 -30.48
CA ASP A 331 1.03 6.47 -29.48
C ASP A 331 1.54 7.11 -28.18
N GLY A 332 0.63 7.74 -27.42
CA GLY A 332 1.01 8.22 -26.09
C GLY A 332 1.35 7.05 -25.15
N PHE A 333 0.47 6.05 -25.14
CA PHE A 333 0.53 4.94 -24.20
C PHE A 333 -0.02 3.67 -24.86
N ASP A 334 0.85 2.71 -25.11
CA ASP A 334 0.52 1.40 -25.69
C ASP A 334 0.50 0.30 -24.62
N VAL A 335 -0.50 -0.58 -24.70
CA VAL A 335 -0.70 -1.69 -23.76
C VAL A 335 -1.11 -2.97 -24.49
N ASP A 336 -0.22 -3.96 -24.48
CA ASP A 336 -0.40 -5.26 -25.14
C ASP A 336 -0.20 -6.45 -24.17
N LEU A 337 -0.48 -7.66 -24.66
CA LEU A 337 -0.17 -8.96 -24.06
C LEU A 337 -0.75 -9.14 -22.66
N ALA A 338 -2.05 -8.86 -22.50
CA ALA A 338 -2.80 -9.01 -21.25
C ALA A 338 -2.31 -8.10 -20.10
N ALA A 339 -1.60 -7.03 -20.44
CA ALA A 339 -1.13 -6.08 -19.44
C ALA A 339 -2.30 -5.33 -18.78
N ARG A 340 -2.01 -4.82 -17.57
CA ARG A 340 -2.94 -4.05 -16.76
C ARG A 340 -2.35 -2.71 -16.35
N ALA A 341 -3.05 -1.63 -16.65
CA ALA A 341 -2.63 -0.28 -16.31
C ALA A 341 -3.73 0.56 -15.63
N LEU A 342 -3.34 1.40 -14.68
CA LEU A 342 -4.19 2.41 -14.04
C LEU A 342 -3.56 3.79 -14.27
N LEU A 343 -4.28 4.66 -14.98
CA LEU A 343 -3.90 6.05 -15.22
C LEU A 343 -4.76 6.97 -14.37
N VAL A 344 -4.13 7.88 -13.63
CA VAL A 344 -4.81 8.80 -12.72
C VAL A 344 -4.27 10.23 -12.90
N GLY A 345 -5.12 11.17 -13.29
CA GLY A 345 -4.69 12.57 -13.38
C GLY A 345 -3.69 12.85 -14.50
N CYS A 346 -3.58 11.96 -15.50
CA CYS A 346 -2.60 12.11 -16.58
C CYS A 346 -3.10 13.05 -17.68
N THR A 347 -2.16 13.71 -18.36
CA THR A 347 -2.44 14.48 -19.58
C THR A 347 -1.72 13.81 -20.74
N ILE A 348 -2.47 13.35 -21.74
CA ILE A 348 -1.99 12.63 -22.91
C ILE A 348 -2.38 13.41 -24.15
N GLN A 349 -1.40 14.04 -24.80
CA GLN A 349 -1.71 15.04 -25.81
C GLN A 349 -0.75 15.10 -26.99
N ASN A 350 -1.29 15.52 -28.14
CA ASN A 350 -0.50 15.83 -29.35
C ASN A 350 0.42 14.69 -29.84
N ASN A 351 0.15 13.44 -29.47
CA ASN A 351 0.89 12.29 -29.98
C ASN A 351 0.51 12.04 -31.45
N ALA A 352 1.44 11.48 -32.21
CA ALA A 352 1.34 11.39 -33.66
C ALA A 352 0.36 10.32 -34.15
N LYS A 353 -0.07 9.40 -33.28
CA LYS A 353 -1.21 8.51 -33.48
C LYS A 353 -2.24 8.62 -32.34
N ASP A 354 -2.58 7.51 -31.68
CA ASP A 354 -3.61 7.42 -30.66
C ASP A 354 -3.10 7.96 -29.31
N GLY A 355 -4.01 8.47 -28.48
CA GLY A 355 -3.65 8.84 -27.10
C GLY A 355 -3.34 7.58 -26.28
N LEU A 356 -4.28 6.64 -26.28
CA LEU A 356 -4.13 5.31 -25.70
C LEU A 356 -4.37 4.27 -26.79
N ASP A 357 -3.38 3.42 -27.08
CA ASP A 357 -3.61 2.19 -27.85
C ASP A 357 -3.67 0.98 -26.92
N LEU A 358 -4.77 0.24 -27.01
CA LEU A 358 -5.02 -1.00 -26.29
C LEU A 358 -5.23 -2.12 -27.30
N THR A 359 -4.38 -2.19 -28.33
CA THR A 359 -4.49 -3.25 -29.32
C THR A 359 -3.66 -4.47 -28.91
N THR A 360 -4.30 -5.63 -28.87
CA THR A 360 -3.59 -6.89 -28.66
C THR A 360 -3.91 -7.94 -29.72
N ASN A 361 -2.87 -8.61 -30.21
CA ASN A 361 -2.99 -9.80 -31.04
C ASN A 361 -3.04 -11.10 -30.19
N SER A 362 -2.95 -10.97 -28.86
CA SER A 362 -3.05 -12.09 -27.93
C SER A 362 -4.49 -12.51 -27.71
N ALA A 363 -4.72 -13.79 -27.36
CA ALA A 363 -6.01 -14.25 -26.87
C ALA A 363 -6.37 -13.68 -25.49
N ALA A 364 -5.37 -13.20 -24.74
CA ALA A 364 -5.55 -12.67 -23.40
C ALA A 364 -5.90 -11.16 -23.44
N ILE A 365 -6.89 -10.77 -22.63
CA ILE A 365 -7.51 -9.45 -22.68
C ILE A 365 -6.68 -8.42 -21.89
N THR A 366 -6.25 -7.35 -22.55
CA THR A 366 -5.67 -6.16 -21.92
C THR A 366 -6.75 -5.36 -21.17
N ARG A 367 -6.42 -4.85 -19.97
CA ARG A 367 -7.36 -4.08 -19.13
C ARG A 367 -6.75 -2.78 -18.63
N VAL A 368 -7.42 -1.67 -18.92
CA VAL A 368 -6.96 -0.33 -18.48
C VAL A 368 -8.05 0.42 -17.75
N VAL A 369 -7.65 1.19 -16.74
CA VAL A 369 -8.49 2.20 -16.08
C VAL A 369 -7.87 3.56 -16.32
N ALA A 370 -8.65 4.52 -16.82
CA ALA A 370 -8.27 5.92 -16.90
C ALA A 370 -9.20 6.75 -16.03
N GLU A 371 -8.64 7.49 -15.07
CA GLU A 371 -9.38 8.34 -14.14
C GLU A 371 -8.82 9.75 -14.11
N ARG A 372 -9.68 10.77 -14.14
CA ARG A 372 -9.25 12.18 -14.08
C ARG A 372 -8.20 12.52 -15.14
N CYS A 373 -8.23 11.83 -16.29
CA CYS A 373 -7.26 12.02 -17.35
C CYS A 373 -7.79 13.00 -18.41
N GLN A 374 -6.86 13.70 -19.06
CA GLN A 374 -7.10 14.51 -20.25
C GLN A 374 -6.44 13.83 -21.44
N ILE A 375 -7.22 13.44 -22.45
CA ILE A 375 -6.75 12.76 -23.67
C ILE A 375 -7.12 13.65 -24.87
N ILE A 376 -6.20 14.51 -25.28
CA ILE A 376 -6.53 15.67 -26.10
C ILE A 376 -5.61 15.88 -27.30
N GLY A 377 -6.17 16.26 -28.45
CA GLY A 377 -5.37 16.72 -29.60
C GLY A 377 -4.47 15.65 -30.24
N ASN A 378 -4.68 14.35 -29.97
CA ASN A 378 -3.90 13.29 -30.61
C ASN A 378 -4.27 13.16 -32.10
N ARG A 379 -3.30 12.78 -32.93
CA ARG A 379 -3.44 12.82 -34.39
C ARG A 379 -4.24 11.68 -34.99
N ASP A 380 -4.56 10.65 -34.23
CA ASP A 380 -5.58 9.66 -34.53
C ASP A 380 -6.69 9.68 -33.45
N ASN A 381 -6.97 8.56 -32.78
CA ASN A 381 -8.07 8.43 -31.82
C ASN A 381 -7.63 8.88 -30.42
N GLY A 382 -8.59 9.25 -29.57
CA GLY A 382 -8.28 9.42 -28.15
C GLY A 382 -7.91 8.08 -27.51
N VAL A 383 -8.76 7.07 -27.71
CA VAL A 383 -8.56 5.71 -27.22
C VAL A 383 -8.88 4.70 -28.33
N ARG A 384 -7.97 3.76 -28.58
CA ARG A 384 -8.18 2.64 -29.49
C ARG A 384 -8.22 1.32 -28.72
N LEU A 385 -9.12 0.42 -29.11
CA LEU A 385 -9.35 -0.86 -28.45
C LEU A 385 -9.36 -2.00 -29.46
N ASN A 386 -8.52 -3.02 -29.27
CA ASN A 386 -8.65 -4.31 -29.95
C ASN A 386 -8.39 -5.45 -28.97
N ASN A 387 -9.40 -6.31 -28.78
CA ASN A 387 -9.40 -7.41 -27.81
C ASN A 387 -9.11 -6.95 -26.36
N SER A 388 -9.62 -5.77 -26.00
CA SER A 388 -9.27 -5.05 -24.76
C SER A 388 -10.47 -4.43 -24.07
N GLN A 389 -10.31 -4.12 -22.77
CA GLN A 389 -11.35 -3.50 -21.95
C GLN A 389 -10.81 -2.24 -21.28
N ILE A 390 -11.57 -1.15 -21.34
CA ILE A 390 -11.25 0.10 -20.66
C ILE A 390 -12.42 0.62 -19.81
N LEU A 391 -12.10 1.07 -18.60
CA LEU A 391 -12.95 1.91 -17.77
C LEU A 391 -12.39 3.33 -17.77
N ILE A 392 -13.19 4.29 -18.22
CA ILE A 392 -12.83 5.70 -18.28
C ILE A 392 -13.77 6.46 -17.36
N ARG A 393 -13.23 7.20 -16.40
CA ARG A 393 -14.04 7.90 -15.39
C ARG A 393 -13.54 9.30 -15.09
N ASN A 394 -14.46 10.27 -15.11
CA ASN A 394 -14.13 11.67 -14.84
C ASN A 394 -13.02 12.21 -15.76
N CYS A 395 -13.03 11.82 -17.04
CA CYS A 395 -12.00 12.18 -18.02
C CYS A 395 -12.52 13.13 -19.10
N LEU A 396 -11.62 13.92 -19.67
CA LEU A 396 -11.85 14.72 -20.86
C LEU A 396 -11.19 14.04 -22.07
N ILE A 397 -11.95 13.77 -23.12
CA ILE A 397 -11.46 13.25 -24.40
C ILE A 397 -11.85 14.23 -25.50
N ALA A 398 -10.91 15.06 -25.95
CA ALA A 398 -11.26 16.24 -26.76
C ALA A 398 -10.32 16.52 -27.92
N GLY A 399 -10.88 16.94 -29.06
CA GLY A 399 -10.08 17.46 -30.18
C GLY A 399 -9.12 16.46 -30.82
N ASN A 400 -9.31 15.15 -30.62
CA ASN A 400 -8.52 14.13 -31.33
C ASN A 400 -8.94 14.11 -32.81
N ARG A 401 -8.00 13.87 -33.74
CA ARG A 401 -8.26 14.02 -35.18
C ARG A 401 -9.20 12.94 -35.73
N ALA A 402 -9.21 11.75 -35.15
CA ALA A 402 -10.13 10.67 -35.47
C ALA A 402 -11.25 10.58 -34.42
N SER A 403 -11.62 9.39 -33.97
CA SER A 403 -12.70 9.20 -32.99
C SER A 403 -12.22 9.42 -31.55
N GLY A 404 -13.10 9.82 -30.64
CA GLY A 404 -12.75 9.94 -29.21
C GLY A 404 -12.40 8.58 -28.60
N VAL A 405 -13.27 7.58 -28.80
CA VAL A 405 -13.01 6.18 -28.48
C VAL A 405 -13.37 5.31 -29.68
N ARG A 406 -12.47 4.43 -30.11
CA ARG A 406 -12.67 3.53 -31.25
C ARG A 406 -12.43 2.07 -30.88
N HIS A 407 -13.38 1.23 -31.22
CA HIS A 407 -13.22 -0.22 -31.17
C HIS A 407 -12.74 -0.77 -32.51
N ALA A 408 -11.97 -1.85 -32.46
CA ALA A 408 -11.51 -2.57 -33.63
C ALA A 408 -12.65 -3.06 -34.53
N PRO A 409 -12.38 -3.29 -35.83
CA PRO A 409 -13.37 -3.75 -36.79
C PRO A 409 -14.08 -5.07 -36.44
N THR A 410 -15.14 -5.35 -37.18
CA THR A 410 -16.02 -6.53 -37.01
C THR A 410 -15.25 -7.85 -36.89
N GLY A 411 -15.57 -8.65 -35.87
CA GLY A 411 -14.98 -9.98 -35.62
C GLY A 411 -14.46 -10.18 -34.20
N VAL A 412 -14.24 -9.09 -33.46
CA VAL A 412 -13.70 -9.11 -32.09
C VAL A 412 -14.80 -8.82 -31.07
N THR A 413 -15.24 -9.83 -30.32
CA THR A 413 -16.40 -9.70 -29.39
C THR A 413 -16.02 -9.26 -27.97
N HIS A 414 -14.72 -9.26 -27.64
CA HIS A 414 -14.24 -8.98 -26.28
C HIS A 414 -13.97 -7.50 -25.99
N CYS A 415 -14.00 -6.64 -27.01
CA CYS A 415 -13.80 -5.20 -26.85
C CYS A 415 -14.87 -4.59 -25.93
N LYS A 416 -14.44 -3.77 -24.97
CA LYS A 416 -15.37 -3.08 -24.08
C LYS A 416 -14.89 -1.71 -23.63
N SER A 417 -15.78 -0.73 -23.72
CA SER A 417 -15.59 0.60 -23.14
C SER A 417 -16.72 0.92 -22.15
N SER A 418 -16.35 1.44 -20.98
CA SER A 418 -17.28 1.99 -19.99
C SER A 418 -16.86 3.40 -19.65
N LEU A 419 -17.73 4.38 -19.88
CA LEU A 419 -17.48 5.79 -19.63
C LEU A 419 -18.44 6.31 -18.55
N PHE A 420 -17.90 6.93 -17.52
CA PHE A 420 -18.68 7.53 -16.42
C PHE A 420 -18.19 8.95 -16.10
N LEU A 421 -19.09 9.94 -16.01
CA LEU A 421 -18.71 11.34 -15.75
C LEU A 421 -17.66 11.88 -16.74
N CYS A 422 -17.70 11.45 -18.00
CA CYS A 422 -16.71 11.86 -19.00
C CYS A 422 -17.27 12.94 -19.93
N THR A 423 -16.39 13.79 -20.46
CA THR A 423 -16.73 14.69 -21.57
C THR A 423 -15.96 14.26 -22.82
N VAL A 424 -16.67 13.84 -23.87
CA VAL A 424 -16.11 13.43 -25.17
C VAL A 424 -16.54 14.43 -26.23
N VAL A 425 -15.65 15.31 -26.65
CA VAL A 425 -16.06 16.54 -27.36
C VAL A 425 -15.13 16.95 -28.50
N GLY A 426 -15.71 17.40 -29.62
CA GLY A 426 -14.93 18.03 -30.69
C GLY A 426 -13.96 17.10 -31.41
N ASN A 427 -14.16 15.78 -31.38
CA ASN A 427 -13.29 14.84 -32.09
C ASN A 427 -13.61 14.83 -33.59
N GLY A 428 -12.58 14.59 -34.41
CA GLY A 428 -12.62 14.74 -35.87
C GLY A 428 -13.34 13.63 -36.63
N GLU A 429 -13.85 12.60 -35.93
CA GLU A 429 -14.82 11.62 -36.42
C GLU A 429 -15.97 11.46 -35.42
N SER A 430 -16.28 10.25 -34.94
CA SER A 430 -17.33 10.02 -33.94
C SER A 430 -16.80 10.24 -32.53
N GLY A 431 -17.66 10.63 -31.59
CA GLY A 431 -17.29 10.65 -30.17
C GLY A 431 -16.88 9.24 -29.71
N ILE A 432 -17.74 8.26 -30.00
CA ILE A 432 -17.44 6.84 -29.81
C ILE A 432 -17.84 6.07 -31.07
N LEU A 433 -16.90 5.33 -31.64
CA LEU A 433 -17.12 4.41 -32.76
C LEU A 433 -16.93 2.98 -32.27
N ASN A 434 -18.04 2.27 -32.04
CA ASN A 434 -18.03 0.86 -31.65
C ASN A 434 -18.33 -0.02 -32.87
N GLU A 435 -17.27 -0.53 -33.50
CA GLU A 435 -17.40 -1.45 -34.64
C GLU A 435 -17.66 -2.91 -34.21
N ALA A 436 -17.15 -3.31 -33.03
CA ALA A 436 -17.40 -4.61 -32.41
C ALA A 436 -17.22 -4.54 -30.88
N GLY A 437 -18.01 -5.33 -30.13
CA GLY A 437 -17.96 -5.38 -28.66
C GLY A 437 -19.07 -4.60 -27.97
N SER A 438 -18.80 -4.08 -26.76
CA SER A 438 -19.80 -3.43 -25.91
C SER A 438 -19.39 -2.04 -25.41
N THR A 439 -20.34 -1.10 -25.39
CA THR A 439 -20.11 0.28 -24.95
C THR A 439 -21.16 0.69 -23.94
N TYR A 440 -20.72 1.23 -22.81
CA TYR A 440 -21.57 1.77 -21.76
C TYR A 440 -21.18 3.21 -21.50
N VAL A 441 -22.14 4.14 -21.54
CA VAL A 441 -21.90 5.57 -21.34
C VAL A 441 -22.91 6.11 -20.34
N ARG A 442 -22.43 6.59 -19.20
CA ARG A 442 -23.28 7.08 -18.11
C ARG A 442 -22.83 8.42 -17.54
N ASN A 443 -23.78 9.27 -17.14
CA ASN A 443 -23.52 10.61 -16.61
C ASN A 443 -22.49 11.41 -17.43
N SER A 444 -22.44 11.22 -18.74
CA SER A 444 -21.36 11.74 -19.57
C SER A 444 -21.91 12.72 -20.60
N ILE A 445 -21.05 13.59 -21.12
CA ILE A 445 -21.34 14.47 -22.24
C ILE A 445 -20.62 13.95 -23.48
N VAL A 446 -21.33 13.74 -24.59
CA VAL A 446 -20.75 13.41 -25.89
C VAL A 446 -21.24 14.41 -26.93
N ALA A 447 -20.42 15.42 -27.23
CA ALA A 447 -20.88 16.60 -27.95
C ALA A 447 -19.96 17.06 -29.07
N MET A 448 -20.53 17.72 -30.09
CA MET A 448 -19.78 18.46 -31.10
C MET A 448 -18.76 17.62 -31.87
N ASN A 449 -18.94 16.29 -31.95
CA ASN A 449 -18.07 15.42 -32.73
C ASN A 449 -18.45 15.49 -34.22
N ARG A 450 -17.47 15.35 -35.10
CA ARG A 450 -17.65 15.56 -36.54
C ARG A 450 -18.64 14.58 -37.16
N ASP A 451 -18.79 13.37 -36.65
CA ASP A 451 -19.71 12.39 -37.22
C ASP A 451 -20.83 12.05 -36.22
N PHE A 452 -20.80 10.86 -35.62
CA PHE A 452 -21.80 10.47 -34.63
C PHE A 452 -21.35 10.88 -33.22
N GLY A 453 -22.29 11.11 -32.30
CA GLY A 453 -21.94 11.07 -30.89
C GLY A 453 -21.49 9.66 -30.51
N ILE A 454 -22.37 8.68 -30.72
CA ILE A 454 -22.06 7.26 -30.52
C ILE A 454 -22.51 6.45 -31.75
N ASN A 455 -21.57 5.98 -32.55
CA ASN A 455 -21.81 5.08 -33.68
C ASN A 455 -21.64 3.63 -33.25
N GLN A 456 -22.74 2.99 -32.87
CA GLN A 456 -22.73 1.58 -32.54
C GLN A 456 -23.04 0.73 -33.78
N ARG A 457 -22.14 -0.21 -34.13
CA ARG A 457 -22.36 -1.24 -35.15
C ARG A 457 -22.60 -2.64 -34.57
N SER A 458 -22.35 -2.82 -33.27
CA SER A 458 -22.63 -4.04 -32.48
C SER A 458 -23.95 -3.88 -31.68
N VAL A 459 -24.68 -4.95 -31.36
CA VAL A 459 -25.98 -4.83 -30.65
C VAL A 459 -25.89 -4.74 -29.11
N SER A 460 -24.68 -4.75 -28.53
CA SER A 460 -24.48 -4.73 -27.07
C SER A 460 -23.99 -3.37 -26.56
N GLY A 461 -24.79 -2.70 -25.73
CA GLY A 461 -24.40 -1.43 -25.10
C GLY A 461 -25.57 -0.63 -24.55
N GLU A 462 -25.26 0.41 -23.78
CA GLU A 462 -26.26 1.29 -23.16
C GLU A 462 -25.72 2.72 -22.99
N ILE A 463 -26.59 3.70 -23.28
CA ILE A 463 -26.42 5.09 -22.86
C ILE A 463 -27.40 5.33 -21.72
N ALA A 464 -26.94 5.77 -20.55
CA ALA A 464 -27.82 6.16 -19.46
C ALA A 464 -27.49 7.56 -18.94
N HIS A 465 -28.50 8.39 -18.67
CA HIS A 465 -28.35 9.71 -18.04
C HIS A 465 -27.17 10.52 -18.61
N SER A 466 -27.06 10.57 -19.94
CA SER A 466 -25.95 11.23 -20.63
C SER A 466 -26.47 12.26 -21.63
N LEU A 467 -25.71 13.33 -21.81
CA LEU A 467 -26.03 14.43 -22.71
C LEU A 467 -25.29 14.25 -24.03
N LEU A 468 -26.04 14.26 -25.14
CA LEU A 468 -25.46 14.15 -26.48
C LEU A 468 -25.95 15.28 -27.37
N TYR A 469 -25.05 16.13 -27.86
CA TYR A 469 -25.43 17.37 -28.54
C TYR A 469 -24.50 17.75 -29.69
N GLY A 470 -25.04 18.33 -30.76
CA GLY A 470 -24.22 18.98 -31.80
C GLY A 470 -23.30 18.04 -32.60
N ASN A 471 -23.50 16.73 -32.52
CA ASN A 471 -22.77 15.77 -33.36
C ASN A 471 -23.34 15.83 -34.79
N ARG A 472 -22.48 15.98 -35.81
CA ARG A 472 -22.90 16.44 -37.15
C ARG A 472 -23.75 15.43 -37.94
N VAL A 473 -23.44 14.14 -37.84
CA VAL A 473 -24.11 13.09 -38.63
C VAL A 473 -25.31 12.54 -37.86
N ALA A 474 -25.13 12.10 -36.61
CA ALA A 474 -26.25 11.77 -35.73
C ALA A 474 -25.85 11.77 -34.25
N THR A 475 -26.82 11.88 -33.35
CA THR A 475 -26.58 11.84 -31.91
C THR A 475 -26.06 10.47 -31.45
N TYR A 476 -26.72 9.38 -31.87
CA TYR A 476 -26.31 7.99 -31.63
C TYR A 476 -26.98 7.07 -32.66
N GLY A 477 -26.47 5.85 -32.84
CA GLY A 477 -27.08 4.80 -33.67
C GLY A 477 -26.99 3.43 -33.01
N ASN A 478 -27.98 2.55 -33.21
CA ASN A 478 -28.06 1.15 -32.76
C ASN A 478 -27.65 0.84 -31.30
N ILE A 479 -27.98 1.72 -30.36
CA ILE A 479 -27.68 1.54 -28.93
C ILE A 479 -28.89 1.92 -28.07
N THR A 480 -29.13 1.16 -27.01
CA THR A 480 -30.21 1.43 -26.05
C THR A 480 -29.92 2.71 -25.28
N ARG A 481 -30.95 3.55 -25.10
CA ARG A 481 -30.84 4.79 -24.34
C ARG A 481 -31.86 4.85 -23.20
N ILE A 482 -31.39 5.24 -22.02
CA ILE A 482 -32.18 5.39 -20.79
C ILE A 482 -31.94 6.80 -20.21
N GLY A 483 -32.87 7.72 -20.42
CA GLY A 483 -32.75 9.09 -19.92
C GLY A 483 -31.62 9.91 -20.57
N GLY A 484 -31.29 11.05 -19.95
CA GLY A 484 -30.31 12.02 -20.43
C GLY A 484 -30.91 13.17 -21.23
N SER A 485 -30.06 13.93 -21.94
CA SER A 485 -30.44 15.15 -22.65
C SER A 485 -29.86 15.22 -24.07
N ASN A 486 -30.51 15.96 -24.96
CA ASN A 486 -29.96 16.35 -26.27
C ASN A 486 -29.81 17.87 -26.41
N SER A 487 -29.89 18.60 -25.31
CA SER A 487 -29.76 20.05 -25.29
C SER A 487 -28.30 20.48 -25.32
N ASN A 488 -28.02 21.71 -25.71
CA ASN A 488 -26.68 22.28 -25.68
C ASN A 488 -26.09 22.14 -24.27
N PRO A 489 -24.91 21.52 -24.09
CA PRO A 489 -24.27 21.40 -22.77
C PRO A 489 -23.87 22.76 -22.17
N ALA A 490 -23.95 23.84 -22.95
CA ALA A 490 -23.62 25.20 -22.54
C ALA A 490 -22.20 25.25 -21.94
N PHE A 491 -21.22 24.87 -22.75
CA PHE A 491 -19.82 25.01 -22.37
C PHE A 491 -19.43 26.49 -22.27
N VAL A 492 -18.47 26.83 -21.41
CA VAL A 492 -17.95 28.20 -21.25
C VAL A 492 -17.43 28.74 -22.59
N SER A 493 -16.75 27.90 -23.38
CA SER A 493 -16.36 28.21 -24.76
C SER A 493 -16.08 26.93 -25.56
N ASP A 494 -15.75 27.07 -26.83
CA ASP A 494 -15.40 25.93 -27.70
C ASP A 494 -14.08 25.23 -27.32
N THR A 495 -13.28 25.85 -26.45
CA THR A 495 -12.03 25.30 -25.91
C THR A 495 -12.06 25.09 -24.40
N ASP A 496 -13.14 25.48 -23.74
CA ASP A 496 -13.32 25.38 -22.30
C ASP A 496 -14.64 24.67 -22.01
N PHE A 497 -14.52 23.37 -21.74
CA PHE A 497 -15.65 22.46 -21.61
C PHE A 497 -16.26 22.43 -20.20
N ARG A 498 -15.90 23.39 -19.34
CA ARG A 498 -16.64 23.65 -18.09
C ARG A 498 -18.07 24.07 -18.43
N LEU A 499 -18.99 23.77 -17.52
CA LEU A 499 -20.41 24.07 -17.71
C LEU A 499 -20.70 25.53 -17.30
N SER A 500 -21.40 26.27 -18.16
CA SER A 500 -21.91 27.61 -17.85
C SER A 500 -23.21 27.53 -17.04
N GLU A 501 -23.58 28.66 -16.42
CA GLU A 501 -24.87 28.80 -15.74
C GLU A 501 -26.04 28.41 -16.66
N GLY A 502 -27.00 27.66 -16.11
CA GLY A 502 -28.17 27.18 -16.85
C GLY A 502 -27.91 25.97 -17.75
N SER A 503 -26.70 25.40 -17.71
CA SER A 503 -26.41 24.17 -18.45
C SER A 503 -27.39 23.05 -18.07
N PRO A 504 -27.96 22.33 -19.05
CA PRO A 504 -28.82 21.17 -18.81
C PRO A 504 -28.03 19.94 -18.31
N ALA A 505 -26.71 20.03 -18.18
CA ALA A 505 -25.87 19.01 -17.57
C ALA A 505 -25.75 19.16 -16.05
N ILE A 506 -26.05 20.35 -15.51
CA ILE A 506 -26.00 20.61 -14.06
C ILE A 506 -27.16 19.89 -13.36
N ASP A 507 -26.85 19.21 -12.25
CA ASP A 507 -27.77 18.47 -11.38
C ASP A 507 -28.62 17.40 -12.11
N ALA A 508 -28.12 16.87 -13.23
CA ALA A 508 -28.88 16.01 -14.13
C ALA A 508 -28.37 14.56 -14.21
N GLY A 509 -27.21 14.27 -13.60
CA GLY A 509 -26.66 12.94 -13.44
C GLY A 509 -27.28 12.18 -12.26
N ILE A 510 -27.15 10.86 -12.27
CA ILE A 510 -27.61 9.98 -11.19
C ILE A 510 -26.47 9.53 -10.28
N ALA A 511 -26.76 9.10 -9.06
CA ALA A 511 -25.72 8.53 -8.18
C ALA A 511 -24.97 7.37 -8.87
N PRO A 512 -23.67 7.17 -8.56
CA PRO A 512 -22.88 6.10 -9.17
C PRO A 512 -23.56 4.75 -8.91
N TRP A 513 -23.95 4.04 -9.97
CA TRP A 513 -24.48 2.69 -9.83
C TRP A 513 -23.32 1.73 -9.54
N GLN A 514 -23.46 0.92 -8.50
CA GLN A 514 -22.40 0.05 -7.98
C GLN A 514 -21.97 -1.05 -8.96
N ALA A 515 -22.68 -1.23 -10.08
CA ALA A 515 -22.47 -2.32 -11.02
C ALA A 515 -21.94 -1.89 -12.41
N ASP A 516 -21.32 -0.71 -12.53
CA ASP A 516 -20.65 -0.26 -13.76
C ASP A 516 -19.26 -0.88 -14.04
N PHE A 517 -19.07 -2.10 -13.51
CA PHE A 517 -18.00 -3.07 -13.73
C PHE A 517 -16.83 -3.09 -12.75
N ASP A 518 -16.74 -4.23 -12.07
CA ASP A 518 -15.53 -4.76 -11.44
C ASP A 518 -14.56 -5.24 -12.54
N LEU A 519 -13.63 -4.37 -12.95
CA LEU A 519 -12.38 -4.87 -13.53
C LEU A 519 -11.56 -5.46 -12.38
N THR A 520 -11.83 -6.73 -12.06
CA THR A 520 -11.26 -7.46 -10.92
C THR A 520 -9.79 -7.13 -10.71
N GLY A 521 -9.43 -6.57 -9.56
CA GLY A 521 -8.05 -6.28 -9.16
C GLY A 521 -7.56 -4.83 -9.34
N PHE A 522 -8.43 -3.86 -9.62
CA PHE A 522 -8.13 -2.43 -9.45
C PHE A 522 -8.85 -1.88 -8.21
N THR A 523 -8.11 -1.24 -7.30
CA THR A 523 -8.71 -0.47 -6.20
C THR A 523 -9.00 0.94 -6.70
N LEU A 524 -10.27 1.23 -6.91
CA LEU A 524 -10.73 2.50 -7.48
C LEU A 524 -11.00 3.53 -6.37
N SER A 525 -10.43 4.74 -6.49
CA SER A 525 -10.82 5.89 -5.65
C SER A 525 -12.29 6.26 -5.78
N ALA A 526 -12.84 6.85 -4.72
CA ALA A 526 -14.12 7.54 -4.78
C ALA A 526 -14.02 8.74 -5.74
N LEU A 527 -15.02 8.92 -6.61
CA LEU A 527 -15.11 10.07 -7.52
C LEU A 527 -15.70 11.28 -6.79
N SER A 528 -15.08 11.65 -5.67
CA SER A 528 -15.52 12.74 -4.79
C SER A 528 -15.21 14.13 -5.33
N HIS A 529 -14.47 14.23 -6.43
CA HIS A 529 -14.11 15.50 -7.07
C HIS A 529 -14.15 15.41 -8.60
N ASP A 530 -14.39 16.55 -9.26
CA ASP A 530 -14.33 16.73 -10.71
C ASP A 530 -12.89 16.85 -11.23
N LEU A 531 -12.72 17.12 -12.53
CA LEU A 531 -11.42 17.23 -13.17
C LEU A 531 -10.61 18.46 -12.72
N LEU A 532 -11.25 19.50 -12.17
CA LEU A 532 -10.58 20.66 -11.56
C LEU A 532 -10.30 20.46 -10.07
N GLY A 533 -10.81 19.38 -9.48
CA GLY A 533 -10.73 19.13 -8.04
C GLY A 533 -11.85 19.77 -7.24
N ASN A 534 -12.95 20.20 -7.86
CA ASN A 534 -14.16 20.64 -7.14
C ASN A 534 -14.88 19.43 -6.57
N ALA A 535 -15.46 19.57 -5.38
CA ALA A 535 -16.21 18.48 -4.73
C ALA A 535 -17.46 18.07 -5.55
N ARG A 536 -17.76 16.77 -5.55
CA ARG A 536 -18.93 16.17 -6.20
C ARG A 536 -19.90 15.53 -5.19
N PRO A 537 -21.23 15.73 -5.34
CA PRO A 537 -21.85 16.76 -6.18
C PRO A 537 -21.61 18.17 -5.62
N SER A 538 -21.57 19.16 -6.49
CA SER A 538 -21.51 20.59 -6.13
C SER A 538 -22.91 21.17 -5.92
N GLY A 539 -23.95 20.57 -6.52
CA GLY A 539 -25.36 20.91 -6.36
C GLY A 539 -26.19 19.80 -5.72
N THR A 540 -27.43 19.66 -6.19
CA THR A 540 -28.40 18.67 -5.68
C THR A 540 -28.14 17.25 -6.21
N ALA A 541 -27.44 17.10 -7.33
CA ALA A 541 -27.08 15.81 -7.93
C ALA A 541 -25.71 15.90 -8.63
N LEU A 542 -25.23 14.78 -9.18
CA LEU A 542 -24.01 14.80 -9.99
C LEU A 542 -24.26 15.54 -11.30
N ASP A 543 -23.28 16.30 -11.75
CA ASP A 543 -23.34 16.89 -13.09
C ASP A 543 -22.92 15.87 -14.14
N MET A 544 -23.58 15.92 -15.31
CA MET A 544 -23.12 15.13 -16.46
C MET A 544 -21.79 15.70 -16.97
N GLY A 545 -20.80 14.83 -17.23
CA GLY A 545 -19.49 15.22 -17.74
C GLY A 545 -18.40 15.35 -16.67
N CYS A 546 -17.19 15.69 -17.13
CA CYS A 546 -15.97 15.69 -16.30
C CYS A 546 -15.79 16.94 -15.41
N TYR A 547 -16.67 17.93 -15.51
CA TYR A 547 -16.68 19.12 -14.66
C TYR A 547 -18.01 19.22 -13.92
N GLU A 548 -17.98 19.70 -12.69
CA GLU A 548 -19.17 20.25 -12.06
C GLU A 548 -19.34 21.71 -12.53
N GLY A 549 -20.56 22.08 -12.87
CA GLY A 549 -20.95 23.44 -13.17
C GLY A 549 -21.11 24.27 -11.91
N GLU A 550 -20.92 25.58 -12.06
CA GLU A 550 -21.17 26.50 -10.97
C GLU A 550 -22.66 26.57 -10.67
N VAL A 551 -23.05 26.12 -9.48
CA VAL A 551 -24.41 26.23 -8.96
C VAL A 551 -24.68 27.69 -8.65
N THR A 552 -25.69 28.29 -9.31
CA THR A 552 -26.22 29.66 -9.08
C THR A 552 -25.95 30.22 -7.69
N VAL A 553 -24.92 31.04 -7.56
CA VAL A 553 -24.55 31.68 -6.29
C VAL A 553 -25.64 32.68 -5.93
N ASP A 554 -26.33 32.48 -4.80
CA ASP A 554 -27.42 33.38 -4.38
C ASP A 554 -26.91 34.79 -4.10
N ARG A 555 -25.64 34.89 -3.68
CA ARG A 555 -24.99 36.14 -3.30
C ARG A 555 -23.48 35.99 -3.33
N VAL A 556 -22.81 36.88 -4.07
CA VAL A 556 -21.35 37.01 -4.05
C VAL A 556 -20.98 38.27 -3.26
N LEU A 557 -20.15 38.12 -2.24
CA LEU A 557 -19.63 39.21 -1.42
C LEU A 557 -18.10 39.28 -1.56
N TYR A 558 -17.57 40.49 -1.65
CA TYR A 558 -16.13 40.76 -1.77
C TYR A 558 -15.62 41.46 -0.52
N VAL A 559 -14.48 40.98 0.01
CA VAL A 559 -13.82 41.54 1.20
C VAL A 559 -12.36 41.85 0.89
N ALA A 560 -11.92 43.07 1.17
CA ALA A 560 -10.56 43.53 0.92
C ALA A 560 -10.08 44.46 2.05
N THR A 561 -8.79 44.41 2.39
CA THR A 561 -8.20 45.25 3.46
C THR A 561 -8.31 46.76 3.20
N ASN A 562 -8.43 47.17 1.93
CA ASN A 562 -8.68 48.54 1.49
C ASN A 562 -10.17 48.84 1.19
N GLY A 563 -11.08 47.93 1.57
CA GLY A 563 -12.53 48.06 1.40
C GLY A 563 -13.18 49.07 2.34
N ASN A 564 -14.51 49.17 2.29
CA ASN A 564 -15.31 50.01 3.18
C ASN A 564 -16.67 49.36 3.50
N ASP A 565 -16.98 49.19 4.79
CA ASP A 565 -18.18 48.50 5.26
C ASP A 565 -19.51 49.22 4.97
N ALA A 566 -19.44 50.48 4.53
CA ALA A 566 -20.59 51.24 4.03
C ALA A 566 -20.93 50.93 2.55
N LYS A 567 -20.09 50.16 1.84
CA LYS A 567 -20.32 49.79 0.43
C LYS A 567 -21.23 48.56 0.30
N THR A 568 -21.48 48.11 -0.92
CA THR A 568 -22.41 46.99 -1.18
C THR A 568 -21.76 45.61 -1.13
N GLY A 569 -20.43 45.53 -1.16
CA GLY A 569 -19.71 44.26 -1.19
C GLY A 569 -19.87 43.47 -2.48
N THR A 570 -20.45 44.04 -3.55
CA THR A 570 -20.82 43.29 -4.79
C THR A 570 -19.74 43.27 -5.87
N SER A 571 -18.59 43.91 -5.63
CA SER A 571 -17.41 43.86 -6.51
C SER A 571 -16.17 44.28 -5.73
N TRP A 572 -14.96 44.09 -6.28
CA TRP A 572 -13.73 44.56 -5.64
C TRP A 572 -13.69 46.07 -5.36
N GLY A 573 -14.24 46.90 -6.26
CA GLY A 573 -14.37 48.34 -6.03
C GLY A 573 -15.40 48.68 -4.95
N GLN A 574 -16.32 47.76 -4.68
CA GLN A 574 -17.36 47.84 -3.65
C GLN A 574 -17.10 46.98 -2.42
N ALA A 575 -15.89 46.42 -2.29
CA ALA A 575 -15.59 45.42 -1.26
C ALA A 575 -15.83 45.95 0.16
N TYR A 576 -16.37 45.08 1.00
CA TYR A 576 -16.37 45.30 2.44
C TYR A 576 -14.94 45.33 2.96
N ARG A 577 -14.73 46.12 4.02
CA ARG A 577 -13.44 46.15 4.72
C ARG A 577 -13.29 44.95 5.64
N THR A 578 -14.40 44.49 6.22
CA THR A 578 -14.41 43.46 7.26
C THR A 578 -15.16 42.19 6.84
N LEU A 579 -14.67 41.06 7.33
CA LEU A 579 -15.35 39.76 7.26
C LEU A 579 -16.61 39.76 8.12
N GLU A 580 -16.60 40.48 9.24
CA GLU A 580 -17.77 40.68 10.10
C GLU A 580 -18.97 41.22 9.31
N LYS A 581 -18.73 42.24 8.45
CA LYS A 581 -19.78 42.80 7.61
C LYS A 581 -20.31 41.78 6.59
N ALA A 582 -19.43 41.03 5.93
CA ALA A 582 -19.84 39.99 4.98
C ALA A 582 -20.65 38.86 5.66
N CYS A 583 -20.19 38.39 6.82
CA CYS A 583 -20.88 37.38 7.64
C CYS A 583 -22.30 37.82 8.03
N SER A 584 -22.50 39.11 8.33
CA SER A 584 -23.82 39.67 8.67
C SER A 584 -24.84 39.58 7.53
N LEU A 585 -24.39 39.37 6.30
CA LEU A 585 -25.21 39.32 5.08
C LEU A 585 -25.26 37.92 4.45
N ALA A 586 -24.45 36.98 4.94
CA ALA A 586 -24.37 35.63 4.41
C ALA A 586 -25.70 34.88 4.56
N GLY A 587 -25.95 33.91 3.69
CA GLY A 587 -27.07 32.98 3.74
C GLY A 587 -26.76 31.76 2.88
N PRO A 588 -27.67 30.78 2.77
CA PRO A 588 -27.46 29.62 1.91
C PRO A 588 -26.98 30.02 0.52
N ASN A 589 -25.99 29.29 0.00
CA ASN A 589 -25.30 29.56 -1.26
C ASN A 589 -24.63 30.94 -1.41
N THR A 590 -24.26 31.61 -0.31
CA THR A 590 -23.43 32.83 -0.39
C THR A 590 -21.96 32.45 -0.59
N GLN A 591 -21.28 33.08 -1.55
CA GLN A 591 -19.82 33.06 -1.67
C GLN A 591 -19.22 34.37 -1.18
N ILE A 592 -18.15 34.28 -0.39
CA ILE A 592 -17.42 35.41 0.18
C ILE A 592 -15.98 35.32 -0.32
N HIS A 593 -15.64 36.13 -1.32
CA HIS A 593 -14.31 36.22 -1.91
C HIS A 593 -13.44 37.20 -1.13
N ILE A 594 -12.25 36.76 -0.76
CA ILE A 594 -11.37 37.50 0.13
C ILE A 594 -10.02 37.71 -0.56
N ARG A 595 -9.64 38.98 -0.72
CA ARG A 595 -8.38 39.35 -1.35
C ARG A 595 -7.21 39.05 -0.42
N ALA A 596 -6.05 38.72 -0.98
CA ALA A 596 -4.80 38.60 -0.22
C ALA A 596 -4.57 39.80 0.70
N GLY A 597 -4.12 39.54 1.93
CA GLY A 597 -3.93 40.56 2.94
C GLY A 597 -4.12 40.01 4.36
N THR A 598 -3.80 40.87 5.33
CA THR A 598 -3.98 40.58 6.75
C THR A 598 -5.22 41.28 7.27
N TYR A 599 -6.14 40.51 7.82
CA TYR A 599 -7.43 40.95 8.35
C TYR A 599 -7.39 40.83 9.88
N PRO A 600 -7.05 41.92 10.62
CA PRO A 600 -7.03 41.94 12.08
C PRO A 600 -8.47 42.01 12.60
N GLU A 601 -9.11 40.86 12.71
CA GLU A 601 -10.54 40.72 12.94
C GLU A 601 -10.85 39.54 13.86
N THR A 602 -11.87 39.74 14.70
CA THR A 602 -12.58 38.66 15.39
C THR A 602 -14.02 38.75 14.92
N PHE A 603 -14.56 37.70 14.32
CA PHE A 603 -15.93 37.70 13.83
C PHE A 603 -16.69 36.43 14.19
N ILE A 604 -18.01 36.59 14.33
CA ILE A 604 -18.94 35.51 14.64
C ILE A 604 -19.79 35.25 13.40
N LEU A 605 -19.81 34.00 12.93
CA LEU A 605 -20.77 33.55 11.94
C LEU A 605 -21.89 32.77 12.64
N ALA A 606 -23.06 33.39 12.73
CA ALA A 606 -24.27 32.81 13.31
C ALA A 606 -25.34 32.49 12.25
N ARG A 607 -24.92 32.36 10.98
CA ARG A 607 -25.80 32.06 9.84
C ARG A 607 -25.41 30.74 9.21
N SER A 608 -26.42 30.00 8.77
CA SER A 608 -26.26 28.66 8.22
C SER A 608 -26.44 28.65 6.71
N GLY A 609 -25.65 27.83 6.03
CA GLY A 609 -25.98 27.32 4.71
C GLY A 609 -26.95 26.14 4.80
N ARG A 610 -27.15 25.46 3.68
CA ARG A 610 -27.80 24.15 3.61
C ARG A 610 -26.81 23.11 3.07
N ALA A 611 -27.08 21.83 3.29
CA ALA A 611 -26.19 20.74 2.85
C ALA A 611 -25.91 20.79 1.33
N ASP A 612 -26.90 21.16 0.54
CA ASP A 612 -26.86 21.37 -0.91
C ASP A 612 -26.36 22.77 -1.31
N ARG A 613 -26.31 23.72 -0.38
CA ARG A 613 -26.05 25.16 -0.63
C ARG A 613 -25.28 25.80 0.53
N PRO A 614 -24.01 25.43 0.73
CA PRO A 614 -23.22 25.92 1.84
C PRO A 614 -22.88 27.41 1.69
N ILE A 615 -22.57 28.08 2.80
CA ILE A 615 -21.87 29.37 2.75
C ILE A 615 -20.40 29.08 2.47
N ARG A 616 -19.77 29.73 1.48
CA ARG A 616 -18.37 29.49 1.11
C ARG A 616 -17.52 30.74 1.31
N PHE A 617 -16.42 30.61 2.03
CA PHE A 617 -15.37 31.63 2.16
C PHE A 617 -14.18 31.20 1.32
N ILE A 618 -13.77 32.05 0.38
CA ILE A 618 -12.79 31.71 -0.66
C ILE A 618 -11.66 32.72 -0.60
N ALA A 619 -10.43 32.25 -0.36
CA ALA A 619 -9.24 33.04 -0.58
C ALA A 619 -8.93 33.09 -2.10
N GLU A 620 -8.91 34.28 -2.69
CA GLU A 620 -8.55 34.46 -4.11
C GLU A 620 -7.12 33.98 -4.43
N THR A 621 -6.26 34.02 -3.42
CA THR A 621 -4.92 33.47 -3.48
C THR A 621 -4.76 32.57 -2.26
N PRO A 622 -4.88 31.25 -2.42
CA PRO A 622 -4.78 30.30 -1.31
C PRO A 622 -3.51 30.51 -0.49
N GLY A 623 -3.65 30.54 0.83
CA GLY A 623 -2.56 30.78 1.79
C GLY A 623 -2.16 32.25 1.97
N ALA A 624 -2.63 33.19 1.15
CA ALA A 624 -2.25 34.60 1.22
C ALA A 624 -3.27 35.50 1.97
N VAL A 625 -4.36 34.91 2.49
CA VAL A 625 -5.35 35.59 3.33
C VAL A 625 -5.09 35.21 4.78
N PHE A 626 -4.61 36.16 5.58
CA PHE A 626 -4.27 35.97 6.99
C PHE A 626 -5.36 36.57 7.88
N ILE A 627 -6.15 35.70 8.51
CA ILE A 627 -7.13 36.09 9.52
C ILE A 627 -6.44 36.03 10.87
N GLN A 628 -6.31 37.17 11.53
CA GLN A 628 -5.64 37.26 12.82
C GLN A 628 -6.46 38.07 13.82
N PRO A 629 -6.32 37.84 15.13
CA PRO A 629 -7.15 38.53 16.11
C PRO A 629 -6.91 40.05 16.12
N LYS A 630 -7.95 40.83 16.45
CA LYS A 630 -7.91 42.31 16.53
C LYS A 630 -6.81 42.82 17.45
N SER A 631 -6.48 42.07 18.49
CA SER A 631 -5.42 42.40 19.45
C SER A 631 -4.96 41.17 20.22
N SER A 632 -3.85 41.27 20.94
CA SER A 632 -3.31 40.21 21.80
C SER A 632 -4.24 39.79 22.96
N THR A 633 -5.27 40.59 23.28
CA THR A 633 -6.28 40.24 24.30
C THR A 633 -7.51 39.53 23.72
N MET A 634 -7.71 39.59 22.39
CA MET A 634 -8.85 39.00 21.69
C MET A 634 -8.44 37.76 20.90
N ALA A 635 -7.96 36.72 21.58
CA ALA A 635 -7.25 35.59 20.98
C ALA A 635 -8.08 34.61 20.11
N THR A 636 -9.29 34.97 19.70
CA THR A 636 -10.15 34.20 18.79
C THR A 636 -10.33 34.98 17.48
N THR A 637 -10.07 34.34 16.35
CA THR A 637 -10.26 34.89 15.00
C THR A 637 -11.67 34.64 14.47
N LEU A 638 -12.19 33.43 14.68
CA LEU A 638 -13.45 32.97 14.11
C LEU A 638 -14.26 32.20 15.15
N THR A 639 -15.53 32.55 15.30
CA THR A 639 -16.50 31.76 16.06
C THR A 639 -17.68 31.37 15.18
N LEU A 640 -17.96 30.08 15.02
CA LEU A 640 -19.21 29.56 14.49
C LEU A 640 -20.08 29.11 15.66
N SER A 641 -21.25 29.73 15.82
CA SER A 641 -22.22 29.38 16.87
C SER A 641 -23.56 29.07 16.23
N ASN A 642 -24.01 27.82 16.33
CA ASN A 642 -25.23 27.33 15.69
C ASN A 642 -25.30 27.60 14.17
N ALA A 643 -24.14 27.62 13.51
CA ALA A 643 -24.00 27.81 12.08
C ALA A 643 -23.69 26.47 11.42
N ASN A 644 -24.51 26.06 10.45
CA ASN A 644 -24.39 24.79 9.74
C ASN A 644 -24.00 25.00 8.28
N HIS A 645 -23.35 24.02 7.66
CA HIS A 645 -22.99 23.99 6.24
C HIS A 645 -22.20 25.22 5.79
N VAL A 646 -21.01 25.39 6.37
CA VAL A 646 -20.09 26.50 6.07
C VAL A 646 -18.74 25.93 5.65
N HIS A 647 -18.24 26.36 4.50
CA HIS A 647 -16.99 25.89 3.90
C HIS A 647 -15.98 27.04 3.81
N PHE A 648 -14.74 26.78 4.17
CA PHE A 648 -13.61 27.70 4.09
C PHE A 648 -12.55 27.11 3.17
N ASP A 649 -12.04 27.88 2.21
CA ASP A 649 -11.03 27.42 1.25
C ASP A 649 -9.85 28.40 1.16
N GLY A 650 -8.64 27.87 1.38
CA GLY A 650 -7.39 28.61 1.18
C GLY A 650 -7.07 29.69 2.22
N LEU A 651 -7.78 29.74 3.35
CA LEU A 651 -7.57 30.75 4.40
C LEU A 651 -6.47 30.36 5.40
N THR A 652 -5.73 31.34 5.91
CA THR A 652 -4.78 31.14 7.01
C THR A 652 -5.29 31.83 8.27
N PHE A 653 -5.65 31.04 9.29
CA PHE A 653 -5.97 31.53 10.63
C PHE A 653 -4.69 31.59 11.46
N THR A 654 -4.34 32.75 12.01
CA THR A 654 -3.10 32.92 12.76
C THR A 654 -3.25 33.76 14.02
N ASP A 655 -2.40 33.54 15.01
CA ASP A 655 -2.31 34.39 16.21
C ASP A 655 -1.59 35.72 15.95
N GLY A 656 -1.13 35.98 14.72
CA GLY A 656 -0.38 37.19 14.38
C GLY A 656 0.98 37.29 15.08
N ASN A 657 1.53 36.17 15.57
CA ASN A 657 2.69 36.09 16.46
C ASN A 657 2.51 36.84 17.80
N TYR A 658 1.27 37.06 18.27
CA TYR A 658 1.02 37.62 19.58
C TYR A 658 1.32 36.62 20.73
N GLY A 659 1.54 35.34 20.44
CA GLY A 659 1.80 34.31 21.46
C GLY A 659 0.55 34.00 22.30
N THR A 660 -0.64 34.23 21.75
CA THR A 660 -1.89 34.13 22.50
C THR A 660 -2.31 32.69 22.75
N ARG A 661 -2.77 32.39 23.97
CA ARG A 661 -3.27 31.06 24.37
C ARG A 661 -4.74 30.80 24.03
N GLY A 662 -5.41 31.69 23.28
CA GLY A 662 -6.84 31.55 22.96
C GLY A 662 -7.12 30.54 21.86
N ALA A 663 -8.37 30.08 21.81
CA ALA A 663 -8.80 28.98 20.98
C ALA A 663 -8.88 29.29 19.48
N GLY A 664 -8.32 30.41 18.97
CA GLY A 664 -8.18 30.71 17.54
C GLY A 664 -9.49 30.63 16.75
N VAL A 665 -9.87 29.42 16.35
CA VAL A 665 -11.17 29.11 15.75
C VAL A 665 -12.05 28.33 16.75
N ILE A 666 -13.29 28.79 16.97
CA ILE A 666 -14.27 28.14 17.84
C ILE A 666 -15.48 27.69 17.01
N LEU A 667 -15.89 26.43 17.16
CA LEU A 667 -17.13 25.87 16.63
C LEU A 667 -17.99 25.38 17.80
N SER A 668 -19.26 25.77 17.83
CA SER A 668 -20.22 25.37 18.85
C SER A 668 -21.58 25.13 18.19
N ASP A 669 -22.14 23.93 18.37
CA ASP A 669 -23.43 23.51 17.79
C ASP A 669 -23.47 23.64 16.24
N ALA A 670 -22.35 23.36 15.57
CA ALA A 670 -22.14 23.61 14.14
C ALA A 670 -21.90 22.31 13.36
N THR A 671 -22.72 22.01 12.37
CA THR A 671 -22.63 20.76 11.58
C THR A 671 -22.39 21.01 10.10
N GLY A 672 -21.70 20.08 9.43
CA GLY A 672 -21.39 20.21 8.01
C GLY A 672 -20.35 21.28 7.71
N ILE A 673 -19.39 21.48 8.61
CA ILE A 673 -18.34 22.50 8.45
C ILE A 673 -17.14 21.91 7.72
N GLN A 674 -16.55 22.68 6.79
CA GLN A 674 -15.39 22.23 6.03
C GLN A 674 -14.29 23.28 6.00
N PHE A 675 -13.05 22.86 6.21
CA PHE A 675 -11.84 23.64 5.99
C PHE A 675 -10.99 22.94 4.94
N ALA A 676 -10.95 23.48 3.72
CA ALA A 676 -10.14 22.97 2.61
C ALA A 676 -8.90 23.87 2.41
N ASN A 677 -7.72 23.28 2.24
CA ASN A 677 -6.48 24.02 1.99
C ASN A 677 -6.20 25.15 3.01
N CYS A 678 -6.72 25.02 4.23
CA CYS A 678 -6.63 26.07 5.25
C CYS A 678 -5.46 25.81 6.20
N ASN A 679 -4.80 26.88 6.65
CA ASN A 679 -3.69 26.80 7.59
C ASN A 679 -4.06 27.41 8.93
N PHE A 680 -3.59 26.82 10.01
CA PHE A 680 -3.83 27.25 11.39
C PHE A 680 -2.48 27.45 12.05
N ILE A 681 -2.05 28.69 12.26
CA ILE A 681 -0.66 29.02 12.61
C ILE A 681 -0.58 29.78 13.93
N GLY A 682 0.09 29.20 14.93
CA GLY A 682 0.34 29.87 16.21
C GLY A 682 -0.86 29.94 17.15
N LEU A 683 -1.98 29.30 16.81
CA LEU A 683 -3.22 29.37 17.59
C LEU A 683 -3.11 28.61 18.91
N GLY A 684 -3.87 29.00 19.95
CA GLY A 684 -3.99 28.18 21.16
C GLY A 684 -4.68 26.84 20.88
N ALA A 685 -5.76 26.84 20.08
CA ALA A 685 -6.40 25.64 19.56
C ALA A 685 -7.24 26.01 18.31
N ALA A 686 -7.85 25.03 17.66
CA ALA A 686 -9.16 25.16 17.03
C ALA A 686 -10.13 24.33 17.89
N ALA A 687 -11.04 24.97 18.61
CA ALA A 687 -11.96 24.32 19.53
C ALA A 687 -13.30 24.03 18.88
N ILE A 688 -13.72 22.77 18.83
CA ILE A 688 -15.01 22.32 18.32
C ILE A 688 -15.84 21.69 19.44
N SER A 689 -17.11 22.06 19.56
CA SER A 689 -18.03 21.61 20.61
C SER A 689 -19.40 21.29 20.02
N ASN A 690 -19.97 20.10 20.30
CA ASN A 690 -21.24 19.64 19.72
C ASN A 690 -21.37 19.87 18.20
N SER A 691 -20.31 19.56 17.45
CA SER A 691 -20.14 20.00 16.05
C SER A 691 -19.64 18.86 15.15
N SER A 692 -19.79 19.00 13.82
CA SER A 692 -19.16 18.12 12.83
C SER A 692 -18.34 18.93 11.83
N VAL A 693 -17.06 18.56 11.68
CA VAL A 693 -16.10 19.28 10.84
C VAL A 693 -15.26 18.32 10.00
N ARG A 694 -14.92 18.75 8.78
CA ARG A 694 -13.93 18.10 7.91
C ARG A 694 -12.81 19.09 7.62
N TYR A 695 -11.58 18.68 7.88
CA TYR A 695 -10.37 19.32 7.40
C TYR A 695 -9.85 18.50 6.22
N ASN A 696 -9.67 19.14 5.05
CA ASN A 696 -9.22 18.50 3.82
C ASN A 696 -8.02 19.26 3.28
N ARG A 697 -6.82 18.71 3.50
CA ARG A 697 -5.52 19.32 3.18
C ARG A 697 -5.30 20.65 3.91
N GLY A 698 -4.08 20.88 4.36
CA GLY A 698 -3.73 22.06 5.17
C GLY A 698 -2.81 21.72 6.33
N GLU A 699 -2.47 22.71 7.14
CA GLU A 699 -1.47 22.57 8.20
C GLU A 699 -1.89 23.27 9.49
N PHE A 700 -1.88 22.53 10.61
CA PHE A 700 -1.80 23.10 11.95
C PHE A 700 -0.33 23.25 12.33
N LYS A 701 0.14 24.49 12.45
CA LYS A 701 1.55 24.81 12.65
C LYS A 701 1.78 25.66 13.89
N ARG A 702 2.72 25.30 14.76
CA ARG A 702 3.05 26.09 15.99
C ARG A 702 1.85 26.35 16.92
N CYS A 703 0.80 25.53 16.87
CA CYS A 703 -0.37 25.70 17.73
C CYS A 703 -0.15 25.12 19.13
N SER A 704 -0.78 25.67 20.18
CA SER A 704 -0.62 25.12 21.54
C SER A 704 -1.29 23.75 21.71
N ILE A 705 -2.50 23.56 21.15
CA ILE A 705 -3.26 22.30 21.19
C ILE A 705 -3.56 21.78 19.77
N GLY A 706 -3.41 22.57 18.70
CA GLY A 706 -3.82 22.15 17.34
C GLY A 706 -5.34 22.11 17.21
N LEU A 707 -5.97 20.98 17.54
CA LEU A 707 -7.43 20.77 17.50
C LEU A 707 -7.97 20.30 18.86
N LEU A 708 -9.00 20.95 19.39
CA LEU A 708 -9.70 20.58 20.62
C LEU A 708 -11.14 20.17 20.28
N VAL A 709 -11.49 18.90 20.46
CA VAL A 709 -12.76 18.29 20.07
C VAL A 709 -13.60 17.96 21.30
N ARG A 710 -14.81 18.49 21.40
CA ARG A 710 -15.76 18.23 22.50
C ARG A 710 -17.12 17.77 21.96
N ASP A 711 -17.60 16.58 22.30
CA ASP A 711 -18.90 16.06 21.84
C ASP A 711 -19.12 16.22 20.31
N SER A 712 -18.05 16.06 19.53
CA SER A 712 -18.00 16.46 18.11
C SER A 712 -17.35 15.40 17.25
N SER A 713 -17.62 15.42 15.93
CA SER A 713 -16.89 14.62 14.94
C SER A 713 -15.94 15.49 14.11
N ALA A 714 -14.72 15.00 13.89
CA ALA A 714 -13.72 15.66 13.05
C ALA A 714 -13.09 14.66 12.08
N ASN A 715 -13.13 14.94 10.78
CA ASN A 715 -12.41 14.19 9.75
C ASN A 715 -11.17 15.00 9.31
N LEU A 716 -10.00 14.38 9.21
CA LEU A 716 -8.69 15.04 9.00
C LEU A 716 -7.97 14.57 7.73
N ASP A 717 -8.68 14.47 6.61
CA ASP A 717 -8.14 14.02 5.33
C ASP A 717 -6.95 14.88 4.84
N GLY A 718 -5.77 14.25 4.70
CA GLY A 718 -4.55 14.91 4.23
C GLY A 718 -4.08 16.12 5.06
N THR A 719 -4.56 16.27 6.31
CA THR A 719 -4.24 17.40 7.19
C THR A 719 -2.94 17.13 7.96
N ARG A 720 -2.05 18.13 8.02
CA ARG A 720 -0.74 18.03 8.70
C ARG A 720 -0.75 18.77 10.02
N PHE A 721 -0.03 18.23 11.01
CA PHE A 721 0.30 18.93 12.25
C PHE A 721 1.83 19.07 12.31
N THR A 722 2.33 20.27 12.62
CA THR A 722 3.78 20.56 12.60
C THR A 722 4.14 21.52 13.73
N GLN A 723 5.07 21.14 14.60
CA GLN A 723 5.52 21.96 15.73
C GLN A 723 4.38 22.43 16.66
N CYS A 724 3.27 21.68 16.74
CA CYS A 724 2.23 21.94 17.72
C CYS A 724 2.68 21.44 19.12
N ALA A 725 2.20 22.08 20.18
CA ALA A 725 2.63 21.98 21.59
C ALA A 725 3.94 22.74 21.93
N SER A 726 3.81 23.85 22.67
CA SER A 726 4.94 24.68 23.13
C SER A 726 5.69 24.05 24.32
N GLU A 727 7.02 24.24 24.39
CA GLU A 727 7.95 23.71 25.41
C GLU A 727 7.65 24.05 26.90
N ALA A 728 6.67 24.92 27.19
CA ALA A 728 6.56 25.59 28.49
C ALA A 728 5.57 24.97 29.51
N ALA A 729 4.90 23.85 29.24
CA ALA A 729 4.02 23.20 30.23
C ALA A 729 4.00 21.68 30.07
N ARG A 730 4.14 20.95 31.19
CA ARG A 730 4.27 19.49 31.33
C ARG A 730 3.05 18.65 30.87
N LEU A 731 2.22 19.15 29.96
CA LEU A 731 1.05 18.48 29.38
C LEU A 731 1.01 18.79 27.87
N GLU A 732 1.86 18.11 27.11
CA GLU A 732 1.94 18.13 25.64
C GLU A 732 0.56 17.79 25.03
N ARG A 733 0.06 18.45 23.96
CA ARG A 733 -1.24 18.17 23.26
C ARG A 733 -1.22 18.68 21.81
N ALA A 734 -1.49 17.84 20.81
CA ALA A 734 -1.70 18.29 19.41
C ALA A 734 -3.11 18.02 18.87
N ILE A 735 -3.84 17.10 19.53
CA ILE A 735 -5.29 16.95 19.39
C ILE A 735 -5.81 16.60 20.80
N ALA A 736 -6.91 17.20 21.26
CA ALA A 736 -7.52 16.85 22.54
C ALA A 736 -9.00 16.52 22.35
N PHE A 737 -9.46 15.39 22.88
CA PHE A 737 -10.85 14.91 22.77
C PHE A 737 -11.59 15.00 24.10
N THR A 738 -12.88 15.29 24.07
CA THR A 738 -13.82 15.04 25.16
C THR A 738 -15.16 14.61 24.53
N ALA A 739 -15.39 13.31 24.29
CA ALA A 739 -16.70 12.61 24.17
C ALA A 739 -17.05 11.77 22.90
N LYS A 740 -18.11 10.96 23.10
CA LYS A 740 -18.98 10.04 22.32
C LYS A 740 -18.44 9.22 21.13
N SER A 741 -17.86 9.80 20.08
CA SER A 741 -17.40 9.05 18.90
C SER A 741 -16.40 9.87 18.06
N CYS A 742 -15.18 9.35 17.86
CA CYS A 742 -14.15 10.00 17.02
C CYS A 742 -13.69 9.05 15.90
N ARG A 743 -13.52 9.58 14.67
CA ARG A 743 -12.99 8.86 13.50
C ARG A 743 -11.87 9.68 12.87
N ILE A 744 -10.66 9.11 12.78
CA ILE A 744 -9.51 9.75 12.12
C ILE A 744 -9.01 8.83 11.00
N ASP A 745 -8.98 9.37 9.78
CA ASP A 745 -8.49 8.71 8.58
C ASP A 745 -7.28 9.50 8.01
N GLN A 746 -6.19 8.82 7.65
CA GLN A 746 -5.03 9.39 6.91
C GLN A 746 -4.36 10.64 7.51
N CYS A 747 -4.19 10.68 8.84
CA CYS A 747 -3.45 11.76 9.51
C CYS A 747 -1.92 11.53 9.45
N LEU A 748 -1.16 12.56 9.07
CA LEU A 748 0.30 12.63 9.16
C LEU A 748 0.67 13.50 10.36
N VAL A 749 1.10 12.86 11.44
CA VAL A 749 1.40 13.52 12.71
C VAL A 749 2.92 13.70 12.85
N GLY A 750 3.45 14.79 12.34
CA GLY A 750 4.86 15.15 12.51
C GLY A 750 5.07 15.94 13.80
N THR A 751 5.76 15.35 14.77
CA THR A 751 6.24 15.92 16.05
C THR A 751 5.20 16.13 17.18
N ARG A 752 5.49 15.51 18.34
CA ARG A 752 4.91 15.74 19.70
C ARG A 752 3.39 15.93 19.73
N ALA A 753 2.66 14.92 19.27
CA ALA A 753 1.22 14.87 19.48
C ALA A 753 0.86 13.96 20.64
N VAL A 754 0.29 14.54 21.69
CA VAL A 754 -0.49 13.80 22.68
C VAL A 754 -1.96 13.97 22.31
N VAL A 755 -2.65 12.84 22.23
CA VAL A 755 -4.09 12.71 22.07
C VAL A 755 -4.66 12.30 23.41
N ARG A 756 -5.28 13.22 24.15
CA ARG A 756 -5.94 12.94 25.43
C ARG A 756 -7.45 12.96 25.24
N THR A 757 -8.16 11.90 25.66
CA THR A 757 -9.60 11.96 25.93
C THR A 757 -9.78 12.39 27.39
N ALA A 758 -10.40 13.54 27.66
CA ALA A 758 -10.65 13.96 29.04
C ALA A 758 -12.02 13.47 29.51
N ALA A 759 -12.06 12.82 30.67
CA ALA A 759 -13.25 12.78 31.51
C ALA A 759 -12.85 12.92 32.98
N ARG A 760 -12.90 14.16 33.48
CA ARG A 760 -12.98 14.49 34.91
C ARG A 760 -14.44 14.70 35.33
N ALA A 761 -15.39 14.02 34.70
CA ALA A 761 -16.81 14.12 35.02
C ALA A 761 -17.25 12.86 35.78
N ARG A 762 -17.87 13.06 36.94
CA ARG A 762 -18.36 12.02 37.87
C ARG A 762 -19.57 11.23 37.35
N ASP A 763 -19.83 11.17 36.04
CA ASP A 763 -20.99 10.45 35.50
C ASP A 763 -20.59 9.29 34.56
N PRO A 764 -21.23 8.12 34.70
CA PRO A 764 -20.94 6.94 33.91
C PRO A 764 -21.63 7.03 32.54
N TRP A 765 -20.97 7.66 31.56
CA TRP A 765 -21.41 7.61 30.16
C TRP A 765 -20.46 6.74 29.35
N THR A 766 -20.99 5.68 28.76
CA THR A 766 -20.29 4.73 27.89
C THR A 766 -19.91 5.39 26.56
N CYS A 767 -18.63 5.39 26.21
CA CYS A 767 -18.18 5.75 24.86
C CYS A 767 -18.31 4.53 23.94
N HIS A 768 -18.99 4.70 22.80
CA HIS A 768 -19.18 3.64 21.81
C HIS A 768 -18.19 3.85 20.65
N GLU A 769 -17.06 3.15 20.72
CA GLU A 769 -16.08 2.89 19.63
C GLU A 769 -15.24 4.09 19.10
N ASP A 770 -13.91 3.98 19.22
CA ASP A 770 -12.94 4.85 18.54
C ASP A 770 -12.22 4.07 17.42
N ARG A 771 -12.25 4.58 16.18
CA ARG A 771 -11.65 3.95 14.99
C ARG A 771 -10.62 4.85 14.32
N TRP A 772 -9.43 4.29 14.09
CA TRP A 772 -8.29 4.96 13.46
C TRP A 772 -7.84 4.16 12.24
N GLU A 773 -7.87 4.77 11.06
CA GLU A 773 -7.56 4.11 9.80
C GLU A 773 -6.40 4.82 9.06
N HIS A 774 -5.42 4.06 8.56
CA HIS A 774 -4.34 4.55 7.70
C HIS A 774 -3.49 5.70 8.28
N CYS A 775 -3.42 5.83 9.61
CA CYS A 775 -2.63 6.86 10.27
C CYS A 775 -1.14 6.50 10.27
N VAL A 776 -0.28 7.48 9.99
CA VAL A 776 1.18 7.33 10.13
C VAL A 776 1.63 8.09 11.36
N PHE A 777 2.13 7.34 12.33
CA PHE A 777 2.73 7.86 13.56
C PHE A 777 4.25 7.73 13.43
N ASP A 778 4.88 8.77 12.88
CA ASP A 778 6.34 8.90 12.82
C ASP A 778 6.81 9.97 13.81
N ASN A 779 7.96 9.75 14.45
CA ASN A 779 8.63 10.86 15.11
C ASN A 779 10.14 10.68 15.26
N ASN A 780 10.89 11.77 15.12
CA ASN A 780 12.31 11.89 15.47
C ASN A 780 12.49 11.94 17.01
N GLY A 781 12.20 10.84 17.70
CA GLY A 781 12.63 10.62 19.09
C GLY A 781 11.77 11.25 20.20
N THR A 782 10.46 11.49 19.99
CA THR A 782 9.57 11.96 21.08
C THR A 782 8.21 11.21 21.09
N PRO A 783 7.68 10.79 22.25
CA PRO A 783 6.52 9.90 22.34
C PRO A 783 5.20 10.50 21.81
N ILE A 784 4.28 9.61 21.41
CA ILE A 784 2.86 9.87 21.12
C ILE A 784 2.07 9.15 22.21
N ALA A 785 1.24 9.86 22.99
CA ALA A 785 0.39 9.27 24.02
C ALA A 785 -1.09 9.39 23.63
N LEU A 786 -1.79 8.25 23.55
CA LEU A 786 -3.26 8.14 23.44
C LEU A 786 -3.80 7.86 24.84
N GLU A 787 -4.05 8.88 25.65
CA GLU A 787 -4.60 8.69 27.00
C GLU A 787 -6.14 8.71 26.95
N ARG A 788 -6.81 7.63 27.38
CA ARG A 788 -8.27 7.57 27.51
C ARG A 788 -8.73 7.84 28.96
N ALA A 789 -10.00 8.19 29.18
CA ALA A 789 -10.57 8.39 30.52
C ALA A 789 -11.79 7.49 30.81
N LYS A 790 -12.04 7.22 32.10
CA LYS A 790 -12.87 6.21 32.78
C LYS A 790 -14.23 6.00 32.16
N SER A 791 -14.26 5.13 31.15
CA SER A 791 -15.49 4.55 30.57
C SER A 791 -15.18 3.34 29.68
N GLN A 792 -16.02 2.31 29.72
CA GLN A 792 -15.91 1.10 28.87
C GLN A 792 -16.01 1.46 27.36
N GLY A 793 -15.18 0.88 26.48
CA GLY A 793 -15.28 1.05 25.01
C GLY A 793 -14.27 0.21 24.20
N GLU A 794 -14.55 -0.05 22.91
CA GLU A 794 -13.65 -0.76 21.96
C GLU A 794 -12.75 0.24 21.20
N ILE A 795 -11.46 -0.06 21.10
CA ILE A 795 -10.48 0.68 20.28
C ILE A 795 -10.09 -0.18 19.08
N ALA A 796 -10.15 0.41 17.88
CA ALA A 796 -9.77 -0.24 16.63
C ALA A 796 -8.73 0.59 15.85
N LEU A 797 -7.59 -0.03 15.55
CA LEU A 797 -6.52 0.51 14.71
C LEU A 797 -6.42 -0.35 13.43
N VAL A 798 -6.52 0.27 12.25
CA VAL A 798 -6.50 -0.41 10.94
C VAL A 798 -5.51 0.27 10.00
N GLY A 799 -4.59 -0.49 9.41
CA GLY A 799 -3.65 0.04 8.41
C GLY A 799 -2.72 1.16 8.92
N CYS A 800 -2.53 1.26 10.24
CA CYS A 800 -1.68 2.28 10.87
C CYS A 800 -0.21 1.82 10.92
N THR A 801 0.73 2.76 10.81
CA THR A 801 2.18 2.50 10.93
C THR A 801 2.75 3.23 12.13
N PHE A 802 3.52 2.53 12.97
CA PHE A 802 4.24 3.08 14.13
C PHE A 802 5.75 2.99 13.89
N SER A 803 6.49 4.08 14.11
CA SER A 803 7.96 4.09 14.00
C SER A 803 8.63 4.96 15.07
N ASN A 804 9.75 4.46 15.62
CA ASN A 804 10.77 5.23 16.36
C ASN A 804 10.34 5.88 17.71
N SER A 805 10.25 5.10 18.80
CA SER A 805 10.05 5.63 20.16
C SER A 805 11.16 5.19 21.11
N SER A 806 11.93 6.14 21.66
CA SER A 806 13.16 5.83 22.38
C SER A 806 13.09 5.96 23.89
N ARG A 807 11.90 6.09 24.55
CA ARG A 807 11.85 6.07 26.03
C ARG A 807 10.50 5.97 26.77
N TYR A 808 9.31 5.99 26.15
CA TYR A 808 8.03 5.92 26.90
C TYR A 808 6.89 5.26 26.11
N SER A 809 5.92 4.71 26.84
CA SER A 809 4.82 3.84 26.39
C SER A 809 3.57 4.56 25.88
N LEU A 810 2.83 3.94 24.95
CA LEU A 810 1.45 4.30 24.67
C LEU A 810 0.56 3.77 25.81
N GLU A 811 0.18 4.66 26.71
CA GLU A 811 -0.68 4.34 27.87
C GLU A 811 -2.14 4.65 27.57
N LEU A 812 -2.93 3.59 27.31
CA LEU A 812 -4.39 3.69 27.21
C LEU A 812 -4.97 3.74 28.64
N ALA A 813 -5.23 4.93 29.16
CA ALA A 813 -5.76 5.11 30.52
C ALA A 813 -7.27 4.79 30.64
N ASP A 814 -7.64 4.31 31.83
CA ASP A 814 -9.00 3.99 32.27
C ASP A 814 -9.71 2.81 31.61
N CYS A 815 -8.86 1.83 31.40
CA CYS A 815 -8.95 0.59 32.14
C CYS A 815 -7.97 0.74 33.34
N ASP A 816 -8.39 0.58 34.60
CA ASP A 816 -7.81 1.29 35.78
C ASP A 816 -6.26 1.26 35.97
N ILE A 817 -5.69 2.43 36.35
CA ILE A 817 -4.27 2.89 36.32
C ILE A 817 -3.41 2.47 37.53
N GLU A 818 -2.07 2.44 37.39
CA GLU A 818 -1.17 2.79 38.52
C GLU A 818 0.06 3.66 38.11
N LEU A 819 0.31 4.76 38.84
CA LEU A 819 1.61 5.48 38.85
C LEU A 819 2.02 5.92 40.27
N SER A 820 3.21 5.41 40.68
CA SER A 820 4.27 6.00 41.56
C SER A 820 4.01 6.26 43.06
N SER A 821 4.68 5.50 43.95
CA SER A 821 6.02 5.86 44.51
C SER A 821 6.61 4.83 45.49
N THR A 822 7.96 4.78 45.51
CA THR A 822 8.92 4.18 46.47
C THR A 822 9.07 2.65 46.66
N TRP A 823 10.25 2.18 46.22
CA TRP A 823 11.17 1.19 46.81
C TRP A 823 10.96 -0.32 46.61
N ASN A 824 12.10 -1.00 46.73
CA ASN A 824 12.52 -2.32 46.23
C ASN A 824 11.54 -3.47 46.48
N ASP A 825 11.26 -4.24 45.42
CA ASP A 825 11.53 -5.69 45.36
C ASP A 825 11.40 -6.21 43.92
N SER A 826 12.10 -7.30 43.63
CA SER A 826 12.39 -7.87 42.32
C SER A 826 11.14 -8.40 41.59
N TRP A 827 11.02 -8.06 40.29
CA TRP A 827 9.99 -8.48 39.30
C TRP A 827 8.67 -7.69 39.25
N ASN A 828 8.74 -6.40 38.88
CA ASN A 828 7.55 -5.60 38.64
C ASN A 828 7.43 -5.20 37.15
N LEU A 829 6.68 -6.01 36.38
CA LEU A 829 6.45 -5.88 34.92
C LEU A 829 5.81 -4.54 34.53
N ASP A 830 5.07 -3.92 35.46
CA ASP A 830 4.42 -2.63 35.27
C ASP A 830 5.40 -1.46 35.05
N ARG A 831 6.70 -1.67 35.32
CA ARG A 831 7.74 -0.65 35.18
C ARG A 831 8.52 -0.72 33.86
N ALA A 832 8.19 -1.65 32.95
CA ALA A 832 8.90 -1.80 31.70
C ALA A 832 8.30 -0.98 30.53
N PRO A 833 9.12 -0.32 29.69
CA PRO A 833 8.63 0.45 28.56
C PRO A 833 7.97 -0.49 27.53
N SER A 834 6.69 -0.25 27.26
CA SER A 834 5.89 -0.99 26.28
C SER A 834 5.42 -0.09 25.13
N LEU A 835 5.39 -0.55 23.88
CA LEU A 835 4.88 0.29 22.79
C LEU A 835 3.36 0.50 22.92
N LEU A 836 2.61 -0.50 23.39
CA LEU A 836 1.18 -0.43 23.67
C LEU A 836 0.88 -1.14 25.00
N LYS A 837 0.27 -0.44 25.98
CA LYS A 837 -0.25 -1.04 27.22
C LYS A 837 -1.77 -0.93 27.25
N ALA A 838 -2.44 -2.07 27.46
CA ALA A 838 -3.88 -2.15 27.64
C ALA A 838 -4.20 -2.92 28.93
N VAL A 839 -5.19 -2.44 29.67
CA VAL A 839 -5.77 -3.12 30.84
C VAL A 839 -7.29 -3.22 30.59
N ASP A 840 -8.08 -4.03 31.28
CA ASP A 840 -9.57 -4.06 31.34
C ASP A 840 -10.44 -3.57 30.13
N GLY A 841 -10.54 -4.32 29.03
CA GLY A 841 -11.32 -3.91 27.86
C GLY A 841 -11.24 -4.82 26.64
N ARG A 842 -11.59 -4.30 25.46
CA ARG A 842 -11.46 -5.00 24.17
C ARG A 842 -10.59 -4.19 23.20
N LEU A 843 -9.52 -4.83 22.72
CA LEU A 843 -8.56 -4.25 21.78
C LEU A 843 -8.57 -5.07 20.48
N THR A 844 -8.81 -4.40 19.34
CA THR A 844 -8.77 -5.01 18.02
C THR A 844 -7.68 -4.37 17.16
N LEU A 845 -6.72 -5.17 16.68
CA LEU A 845 -5.63 -4.75 15.81
C LEU A 845 -5.73 -5.48 14.46
N ARG A 846 -5.71 -4.74 13.33
CA ARG A 846 -5.80 -5.32 11.97
C ARG A 846 -4.84 -4.68 10.97
N ASP A 847 -4.18 -5.52 10.17
CA ASP A 847 -3.34 -5.08 9.04
C ASP A 847 -2.25 -4.09 9.48
N LEU A 848 -1.57 -4.42 10.59
CA LEU A 848 -0.58 -3.55 11.22
C LEU A 848 0.84 -4.12 11.11
N VAL A 849 1.81 -3.22 11.08
CA VAL A 849 3.23 -3.55 11.18
C VAL A 849 3.85 -2.78 12.35
N ILE A 850 4.38 -3.51 13.33
CA ILE A 850 4.95 -3.00 14.58
C ILE A 850 6.45 -3.32 14.60
N LYS A 851 7.30 -2.28 14.58
CA LYS A 851 8.78 -2.40 14.52
C LYS A 851 9.48 -1.55 15.60
N ASP A 852 10.61 -2.05 16.09
CA ASP A 852 11.75 -1.30 16.69
C ASP A 852 11.66 -0.74 18.15
N TYR A 853 12.46 -1.35 19.06
CA TYR A 853 13.11 -0.89 20.34
C TYR A 853 12.38 -0.73 21.70
N SER A 854 11.15 -1.20 21.90
CA SER A 854 10.61 -1.31 23.29
C SER A 854 10.97 -2.65 23.94
N ASN A 855 10.99 -2.70 25.28
CA ASN A 855 11.13 -3.97 26.00
C ASN A 855 9.92 -4.89 25.73
N TYR A 856 8.74 -4.29 25.49
CA TYR A 856 7.50 -4.99 25.13
C TYR A 856 6.79 -4.25 23.99
N ALA A 857 6.30 -4.92 22.95
CA ALA A 857 5.51 -4.27 21.89
C ALA A 857 4.04 -4.11 22.29
N LEU A 858 3.49 -5.08 23.02
CA LEU A 858 2.14 -5.03 23.58
C LEU A 858 2.10 -5.70 24.95
N ILE A 859 1.57 -5.02 25.96
CA ILE A 859 1.23 -5.58 27.28
C ILE A 859 -0.29 -5.52 27.46
N THR A 860 -0.92 -6.64 27.79
CA THR A 860 -2.34 -6.72 28.13
C THR A 860 -2.59 -7.37 29.49
N GLN A 861 -3.51 -6.79 30.28
CA GLN A 861 -4.03 -7.36 31.53
C GLN A 861 -5.57 -7.29 31.53
N ARG A 862 -6.27 -8.40 31.80
CA ARG A 862 -7.76 -8.44 31.89
C ARG A 862 -8.50 -7.97 30.62
N ASN A 863 -7.98 -8.21 29.40
CA ASN A 863 -8.62 -7.80 28.13
C ASN A 863 -9.07 -8.95 27.23
N ILE A 864 -9.99 -8.66 26.31
CA ILE A 864 -10.21 -9.43 25.06
C ILE A 864 -9.38 -8.82 23.94
N LEU A 865 -8.37 -9.54 23.46
CA LEU A 865 -7.46 -9.10 22.41
C LEU A 865 -7.72 -9.83 21.09
N ARG A 866 -7.97 -9.09 20.01
CA ARG A 866 -8.15 -9.63 18.64
C ARG A 866 -7.09 -9.09 17.70
N LEU A 867 -6.26 -9.96 17.14
CA LEU A 867 -5.21 -9.63 16.19
C LEU A 867 -5.51 -10.29 14.83
N THR A 868 -5.39 -9.54 13.73
CA THR A 868 -5.53 -10.09 12.36
C THR A 868 -4.50 -9.45 11.43
N ASN A 869 -3.70 -10.26 10.73
CA ASN A 869 -2.66 -9.76 9.81
C ASN A 869 -1.66 -8.77 10.47
N VAL A 870 -1.32 -8.98 11.74
CA VAL A 870 -0.38 -8.11 12.48
C VAL A 870 1.03 -8.69 12.41
N VAL A 871 2.02 -7.85 12.08
CA VAL A 871 3.44 -8.22 12.03
C VAL A 871 4.21 -7.51 13.13
N PHE A 872 4.77 -8.26 14.08
CA PHE A 872 5.71 -7.79 15.09
C PHE A 872 7.15 -8.09 14.64
N ARG A 873 8.02 -7.08 14.60
CA ARG A 873 9.41 -7.24 14.16
C ARG A 873 10.41 -6.53 15.07
N ASN A 874 11.53 -7.19 15.40
CA ASN A 874 12.66 -6.60 16.14
C ASN A 874 12.32 -6.04 17.54
N ASN A 875 11.35 -6.64 18.24
CA ASN A 875 11.00 -6.27 19.62
C ASN A 875 11.66 -7.22 20.63
N LEU A 876 11.94 -6.77 21.87
CA LEU A 876 12.48 -7.66 22.92
C LEU A 876 11.41 -8.66 23.40
N ILE A 877 10.18 -8.20 23.59
CA ILE A 877 8.98 -9.04 23.75
C ILE A 877 7.92 -8.51 22.79
N GLY A 878 7.38 -9.35 21.91
CA GLY A 878 6.36 -8.95 20.93
C GLY A 878 4.96 -8.83 21.55
N LEU A 879 4.63 -9.66 22.53
CA LEU A 879 3.34 -9.65 23.23
C LEU A 879 3.45 -10.25 24.63
N TYR A 880 2.94 -9.55 25.63
CA TYR A 880 2.70 -10.06 26.99
C TYR A 880 1.20 -10.03 27.28
N ALA A 881 0.61 -11.17 27.62
CA ALA A 881 -0.79 -11.27 28.05
C ALA A 881 -0.91 -11.92 29.43
N ALA A 882 -1.41 -11.17 30.40
CA ALA A 882 -1.59 -11.65 31.77
C ALA A 882 -2.74 -12.66 31.90
N GLU A 883 -2.81 -13.31 33.07
CA GLU A 883 -3.69 -14.43 33.44
C GLU A 883 -5.14 -14.24 33.00
N SER A 884 -5.67 -13.04 33.20
CA SER A 884 -7.07 -12.72 32.93
C SER A 884 -7.37 -12.24 31.50
N SER A 885 -6.44 -12.37 30.54
CA SER A 885 -6.64 -11.94 29.14
C SER A 885 -7.10 -13.10 28.23
N ASP A 886 -7.93 -12.80 27.22
CA ASP A 886 -8.33 -13.71 26.13
C ASP A 886 -7.79 -13.22 24.79
N LEU A 887 -6.80 -13.94 24.23
CA LEU A 887 -6.14 -13.61 22.98
C LEU A 887 -6.65 -14.46 21.81
N ARG A 888 -6.99 -13.79 20.69
CA ARG A 888 -7.21 -14.43 19.39
C ARG A 888 -6.35 -13.78 18.32
N ALA A 889 -5.44 -14.53 17.72
CA ALA A 889 -4.57 -14.07 16.65
C ALA A 889 -4.78 -14.90 15.37
N THR A 890 -4.99 -14.23 14.25
CA THR A 890 -5.14 -14.85 12.92
C THR A 890 -4.14 -14.23 11.94
N ASN A 891 -3.41 -15.06 11.19
CA ASN A 891 -2.44 -14.60 10.17
C ASN A 891 -1.37 -13.61 10.70
N CYS A 892 -1.02 -13.68 11.98
CA CYS A 892 -0.06 -12.78 12.60
C CYS A 892 1.37 -13.34 12.50
N GLN A 893 2.36 -12.46 12.48
CA GLN A 893 3.78 -12.84 12.37
C GLN A 893 4.60 -12.20 13.50
N TRP A 894 5.44 -12.99 14.17
CA TRP A 894 6.44 -12.53 15.13
C TRP A 894 7.83 -12.89 14.60
N LEU A 895 8.59 -11.88 14.18
CA LEU A 895 9.83 -12.04 13.42
C LEU A 895 11.01 -11.27 14.05
N GLY A 896 12.10 -11.96 14.40
CA GLY A 896 13.38 -11.33 14.76
C GLY A 896 13.45 -10.69 16.16
N HIS A 897 14.50 -11.03 16.91
CA HIS A 897 14.70 -10.69 18.32
C HIS A 897 16.14 -10.17 18.58
N ARG A 898 16.31 -9.18 19.48
CA ARG A 898 17.62 -8.82 20.07
C ARG A 898 17.90 -9.64 21.32
N ILE A 899 19.02 -10.37 21.36
CA ILE A 899 19.42 -11.15 22.54
C ILE A 899 19.88 -10.20 23.65
N SER A 900 19.26 -10.27 24.84
CA SER A 900 19.90 -9.81 26.08
C SER A 900 20.64 -11.01 26.70
N PRO A 901 21.92 -10.88 27.12
CA PRO A 901 22.73 -12.01 27.59
C PRO A 901 22.26 -12.65 28.92
N SER A 902 21.24 -12.12 29.58
CA SER A 902 20.70 -12.67 30.84
C SER A 902 19.53 -13.62 30.56
N VAL A 903 19.74 -14.91 30.74
CA VAL A 903 18.70 -15.95 30.64
C VAL A 903 17.66 -15.74 31.75
N ASN A 904 16.55 -15.09 31.42
CA ASN A 904 15.44 -14.83 32.35
C ASN A 904 14.11 -14.90 31.57
N PRO A 905 12.96 -15.31 32.15
CA PRO A 905 11.62 -15.29 31.51
C PRO A 905 11.21 -14.00 30.77
N ALA A 906 11.98 -12.92 30.89
CA ALA A 906 11.81 -11.63 30.24
C ALA A 906 12.36 -11.55 28.79
N THR A 907 12.58 -12.66 28.09
CA THR A 907 13.13 -12.69 26.71
C THR A 907 12.35 -13.60 25.75
N THR A 908 11.01 -13.55 25.74
CA THR A 908 10.18 -14.34 24.82
C THR A 908 9.45 -13.45 23.82
N ALA A 909 9.25 -13.91 22.58
CA ALA A 909 8.45 -13.16 21.62
C ALA A 909 6.97 -13.07 22.03
N ILE A 910 6.45 -14.11 22.68
CA ILE A 910 5.10 -14.14 23.24
C ILE A 910 5.18 -14.69 24.66
N PHE A 911 4.65 -13.95 25.63
CA PHE A 911 4.46 -14.40 27.01
C PHE A 911 2.95 -14.44 27.30
N LEU A 912 2.42 -15.63 27.57
CA LEU A 912 0.99 -15.81 27.87
C LEU A 912 0.85 -16.45 29.25
N GLN A 913 0.04 -15.82 30.08
CA GLN A 913 -0.44 -16.43 31.32
C GLN A 913 -1.94 -16.80 31.23
N GLY A 914 -2.69 -16.27 30.25
CA GLY A 914 -4.12 -16.52 30.02
C GLY A 914 -4.46 -17.35 28.78
N LYS A 915 -5.69 -17.19 28.23
CA LYS A 915 -6.19 -17.93 27.05
C LYS A 915 -5.58 -17.41 25.75
N GLY A 916 -5.32 -18.30 24.79
CA GLY A 916 -4.75 -17.91 23.50
C GLY A 916 -5.11 -18.84 22.34
N VAL A 917 -5.65 -18.29 21.26
CA VAL A 917 -5.88 -19.01 20.00
C VAL A 917 -5.07 -18.37 18.88
N PHE A 918 -4.21 -19.16 18.23
CA PHE A 918 -3.37 -18.76 17.11
C PHE A 918 -3.77 -19.56 15.87
N SER A 919 -4.25 -18.87 14.85
CA SER A 919 -4.66 -19.46 13.57
C SER A 919 -3.78 -18.94 12.44
N ASN A 920 -3.13 -19.84 11.69
CA ASN A 920 -2.28 -19.52 10.53
C ASN A 920 -1.19 -18.47 10.82
N CYS A 921 -0.65 -18.47 12.04
CA CYS A 921 0.37 -17.52 12.44
C CYS A 921 1.79 -18.02 12.11
N ARG A 922 2.78 -17.14 12.17
CA ARG A 922 4.21 -17.49 12.06
C ARG A 922 5.01 -16.91 13.22
N ILE A 923 5.77 -17.76 13.92
CA ILE A 923 6.62 -17.39 15.05
C ILE A 923 8.05 -17.82 14.74
N ASP A 924 8.97 -16.86 14.58
CA ASP A 924 10.34 -17.09 14.11
C ASP A 924 11.34 -16.13 14.81
N ASN A 925 11.83 -16.52 16.01
CA ASN A 925 12.45 -15.58 16.98
C ASN A 925 13.83 -15.99 17.55
N ASN A 926 14.51 -16.94 16.93
CA ASN A 926 15.93 -17.27 17.13
C ASN A 926 16.42 -17.56 18.57
N GLN A 927 15.55 -17.99 19.51
CA GLN A 927 15.92 -18.65 20.78
C GLN A 927 14.71 -19.04 21.64
N THR A 928 13.79 -18.14 21.99
CA THR A 928 12.57 -18.41 22.82
C THR A 928 11.35 -17.79 22.15
N GLY A 929 10.42 -18.64 21.67
CA GLY A 929 9.28 -18.21 20.86
C GLY A 929 8.03 -17.89 21.65
N VAL A 930 7.64 -18.81 22.52
CA VAL A 930 6.42 -18.70 23.32
C VAL A 930 6.72 -19.24 24.70
N TRP A 931 6.41 -18.44 25.71
CA TRP A 931 6.49 -18.81 27.11
C TRP A 931 5.08 -18.83 27.68
N LEU A 932 4.67 -20.01 28.15
CA LEU A 932 3.44 -20.20 28.89
C LEU A 932 3.76 -20.32 30.38
N GLN A 933 3.17 -19.48 31.20
CA GLN A 933 3.23 -19.63 32.66
C GLN A 933 1.80 -19.91 33.14
N GLY A 934 1.61 -21.03 33.82
CA GLY A 934 0.27 -21.47 34.17
C GLY A 934 -0.43 -20.52 35.15
N SER A 935 -1.65 -20.17 34.78
CA SER A 935 -2.66 -19.59 35.66
C SER A 935 -4.03 -20.16 35.34
N GLU A 936 -4.95 -20.05 36.28
CA GLU A 936 -6.16 -20.87 36.35
C GLU A 936 -7.08 -20.69 35.13
N THR A 937 -7.31 -21.80 34.42
CA THR A 937 -8.38 -22.06 33.41
C THR A 937 -8.28 -21.36 32.04
N GLY A 938 -7.53 -21.95 31.10
CA GLY A 938 -7.59 -21.58 29.69
C GLY A 938 -6.88 -22.52 28.72
N ASP A 939 -7.48 -22.77 27.55
CA ASP A 939 -6.84 -23.53 26.46
C ASP A 939 -5.92 -22.63 25.64
N VAL A 940 -4.75 -23.15 25.25
CA VAL A 940 -3.87 -22.53 24.25
C VAL A 940 -3.88 -23.38 22.99
N VAL A 941 -4.35 -22.82 21.88
CA VAL A 941 -4.57 -23.54 20.62
C VAL A 941 -3.74 -22.95 19.50
N PHE A 942 -2.96 -23.81 18.84
CA PHE A 942 -2.22 -23.49 17.61
C PHE A 942 -2.79 -24.28 16.44
N ASN A 943 -3.43 -23.60 15.50
CA ASN A 943 -4.04 -24.18 14.30
C ASN A 943 -3.36 -23.61 13.05
N GLY A 944 -2.72 -24.45 12.24
CA GLY A 944 -2.02 -24.02 11.02
C GLY A 944 -0.87 -23.03 11.26
N THR A 945 -0.43 -22.89 12.51
CA THR A 945 0.62 -21.93 12.91
C THR A 945 1.99 -22.58 12.76
N THR A 946 2.98 -21.85 12.26
CA THR A 946 4.35 -22.35 12.08
C THR A 946 5.27 -21.74 13.14
N VAL A 947 6.02 -22.58 13.86
CA VAL A 947 7.00 -22.15 14.87
C VAL A 947 8.39 -22.66 14.50
N THR A 948 9.29 -21.76 14.12
CA THR A 948 10.65 -22.06 13.66
C THR A 948 11.69 -21.30 14.49
N ASN A 949 12.88 -21.87 14.66
CA ASN A 949 14.01 -21.26 15.37
C ASN A 949 13.66 -20.71 16.77
N SER A 950 12.70 -21.33 17.47
CA SER A 950 12.06 -20.71 18.63
C SER A 950 11.75 -21.74 19.72
N LEU A 951 12.36 -21.66 20.89
CA LEU A 951 12.07 -22.58 21.99
C LEU A 951 10.67 -22.32 22.55
N PHE A 952 9.90 -23.38 22.71
CA PHE A 952 8.62 -23.32 23.42
C PHE A 952 8.85 -23.76 24.87
N ARG A 953 8.47 -22.92 25.83
CA ARG A 953 8.58 -23.23 27.26
C ARG A 953 7.23 -23.13 27.96
N ALA A 954 6.90 -24.13 28.75
CA ALA A 954 5.74 -24.12 29.61
C ALA A 954 6.14 -24.45 31.05
N LEU A 955 5.70 -23.62 32.00
CA LEU A 955 6.04 -23.74 33.42
C LEU A 955 4.76 -23.66 34.29
N HIS A 956 4.64 -24.54 35.29
CA HIS A 956 3.55 -24.55 36.28
C HIS A 956 2.13 -24.68 35.70
N LEU A 957 1.92 -25.57 34.72
CA LEU A 957 0.61 -25.76 34.07
C LEU A 957 -0.39 -26.50 34.97
N PHE A 958 -1.12 -25.79 35.82
CA PHE A 958 -2.28 -26.36 36.51
C PHE A 958 -3.51 -26.25 35.60
N GLN A 959 -3.88 -27.35 34.92
CA GLN A 959 -5.14 -27.53 34.14
C GLN A 959 -5.24 -26.89 32.72
N CYS A 960 -4.15 -26.42 32.12
CA CYS A 960 -4.18 -25.95 30.72
C CYS A 960 -4.23 -27.12 29.72
N ARG A 961 -5.11 -27.07 28.69
CA ARG A 961 -5.00 -27.96 27.53
C ARG A 961 -4.31 -27.23 26.39
N MET A 962 -3.27 -27.87 25.87
CA MET A 962 -2.59 -27.41 24.67
C MET A 962 -3.01 -28.27 23.49
N ARG A 963 -3.39 -27.63 22.38
CA ARG A 963 -3.68 -28.30 21.11
C ARG A 963 -2.74 -27.79 20.02
N LEU A 964 -1.96 -28.70 19.45
CA LEU A 964 -0.94 -28.44 18.44
C LEU A 964 -1.33 -29.12 17.12
N ASP A 965 -2.07 -28.41 16.26
CA ASP A 965 -2.35 -28.83 14.87
C ASP A 965 -1.43 -28.02 13.92
N SER A 966 -0.11 -28.16 14.09
CA SER A 966 0.90 -27.22 13.55
C SER A 966 2.28 -27.84 13.31
N THR A 967 3.10 -27.16 12.50
CA THR A 967 4.49 -27.55 12.20
C THR A 967 5.45 -26.89 13.20
N PHE A 968 5.94 -27.67 14.16
CA PHE A 968 6.94 -27.24 15.14
C PHE A 968 8.32 -27.78 14.73
N LEU A 969 9.25 -26.89 14.39
CA LEU A 969 10.63 -27.24 14.01
C LEU A 969 11.65 -26.76 15.04
N SER A 970 11.23 -26.68 16.31
CA SER A 970 12.02 -26.13 17.41
C SER A 970 11.93 -27.02 18.66
N PRO A 971 12.91 -27.00 19.58
CA PRO A 971 12.85 -27.81 20.79
C PRO A 971 11.70 -27.37 21.72
N PHE A 972 11.02 -28.35 22.32
CA PHE A 972 9.92 -28.16 23.25
C PHE A 972 10.39 -28.53 24.67
N ASP A 973 10.43 -27.57 25.58
CA ASP A 973 10.98 -27.72 26.94
C ASP A 973 9.83 -27.56 27.96
N LEU A 974 9.39 -28.68 28.53
CA LEU A 974 8.37 -28.76 29.57
C LEU A 974 9.06 -28.90 30.92
N GLN A 975 8.90 -27.91 31.81
CA GLN A 975 9.41 -27.98 33.17
C GLN A 975 8.27 -27.76 34.18
N GLY A 976 8.03 -28.77 35.03
CA GLY A 976 6.98 -28.75 36.05
C GLY A 976 5.72 -29.44 35.59
#